data_AF-A0A1K1MPC4-F1
#
_entry.id   AF-A0A1K1MPC4-F1
#
_cell.length_a   1.000
_cell.length_b   1.000
_cell.length_c   1.000
_cell.angle_alpha   90.00
_cell.angle_beta   90.00
_cell.angle_gamma   90.00
#
_symmetry.space_group_name_H-M   'P 1'
#
loop_
_entity.id
_entity.type
_entity.pdbx_description
1 polymer ?
#
loop_
_entity_poly.entity_id
_entity_poly.type
_entity_poly.pdbx_seq_one_letter_code
_entity_poly.pdbx_strand_id
1 'polypeptide(L)'
;MQGKKQYQEKLFNQFQLSDRVPKDNFYRRLKEVLDLDYLYPLTKQYYGSSGQKSIDPVVFFKLCLVGYLENITSDRQLITHCSMRLDILFFLGYDIDEELPWHSTISRTRQLFPEAVFEEVFTKVFELCVSAGMVSGHTQAIDSAPVKANASMDSLELKVPEEDLESHLRKVRHMSKRDKDKPLRQAKENKAGKKQQTLSASKKELQDITSRNIKWAKEQDGRPGAGNKGSRYTSNKTHYSPTDPDARISVKPGKARKLNYLSQLTVDTSNHVITDIKAYHADGKDNQQLPDIVKRVQRRLWHSGLLWENCVADTGYSSGENYAFLEDRSLKSFIPPHGTYKGGPAGFTYIEAGNYWLCPQGKKVTFRKQKLEKGTLKDQYFTKRSDCKGCPIKQQCIGKSYEKRINITAYRKEYERNIARVNSPQGRYMKAKRQSTVEPVLGTLTQFMGLRKVNTLGIKQANKCMQLSAIAYNLKKYLKFIEKHTIPIAIGSGVASIQGDFKIALKKFYNVSMKDKEIGFSSFDFKNYLKELENSFIKINVTDKKNHYVDFLNPSIKDFLLSIVKNDKEIILLLINASHFFDQFIYTIRYLSENFIEDSDIIKLIDTKILSDFKTFSNPLKINYKQKEQKAGISPIHKIHSLKFYFKKSKNTRLCNLIINEFKKIELNNLYFLDERNYIEFYIDFKEQLDIEYISIIEQIVDNISWYDSVKNLTLLREADSDVFDHYLTENKNLIGKKIKNSILKEIEFHEDESSLDYFKNSLIVDNDLSIYSISTAEFDSYFEDKFQQIEEEKEDDDKEPVEVNVENIIETEDFNEDELFKIEMF
;
A
#
# COMPACT_ATOMS: atom_id res chain seq x y z
N MET A 1 -13.68 -55.42 35.65
CA MET A 1 -14.43 -55.04 36.86
C MET A 1 -14.93 -53.62 36.70
N GLN A 2 -16.18 -53.34 37.06
CA GLN A 2 -16.72 -51.98 37.00
C GLN A 2 -16.19 -51.16 38.19
N GLY A 3 -15.38 -50.15 37.91
CA GLY A 3 -14.91 -49.22 38.95
C GLY A 3 -16.07 -48.37 39.47
N LYS A 4 -16.18 -48.21 40.79
CA LYS A 4 -17.05 -47.20 41.43
C LYS A 4 -16.17 -46.05 41.93
N LYS A 5 -16.40 -44.83 41.45
CA LYS A 5 -15.75 -43.62 41.96
C LYS A 5 -16.49 -43.15 43.21
N GLN A 6 -15.84 -43.19 44.36
CA GLN A 6 -16.32 -42.51 45.56
C GLN A 6 -15.83 -41.05 45.50
N TYR A 7 -16.77 -40.10 45.49
CA TYR A 7 -16.45 -38.67 45.53
C TYR A 7 -16.55 -38.18 46.98
N GLN A 8 -15.46 -37.60 47.47
CA GLN A 8 -15.41 -36.85 48.71
C GLN A 8 -14.84 -35.47 48.38
N GLU A 9 -15.57 -34.42 48.76
CA GLU A 9 -15.15 -33.05 48.52
C GLU A 9 -13.94 -32.70 49.38
N LYS A 10 -12.89 -32.16 48.76
CA LYS A 10 -11.70 -31.69 49.48
C LYS A 10 -11.97 -30.29 50.02
N LEU A 11 -11.79 -30.10 51.33
CA LEU A 11 -11.98 -28.81 52.00
C LEU A 11 -10.84 -27.81 51.74
N PHE A 12 -9.64 -28.30 51.41
CA PHE A 12 -8.47 -27.48 51.08
C PHE A 12 -7.84 -28.00 49.79
N ASN A 13 -7.52 -27.10 48.86
CA ASN A 13 -6.85 -27.41 47.60
C ASN A 13 -5.58 -26.56 47.45
N GLN A 14 -4.46 -27.21 47.18
CA GLN A 14 -3.23 -26.56 46.71
C GLN A 14 -3.03 -26.98 45.25
N PHE A 15 -3.25 -26.06 44.31
CA PHE A 15 -3.11 -26.32 42.89
C PHE A 15 -2.74 -25.03 42.14
N GLN A 16 -2.07 -25.14 40.99
CA GLN A 16 -1.81 -24.03 40.09
C GLN A 16 -2.67 -24.15 38.83
N LEU A 17 -3.33 -23.07 38.41
CA LEU A 17 -4.12 -23.05 37.17
C LEU A 17 -3.29 -23.42 35.93
N SER A 18 -2.03 -23.00 35.88
CA SER A 18 -1.08 -23.29 34.78
C SER A 18 -0.81 -24.78 34.57
N ASP A 19 -0.89 -25.58 35.63
CA ASP A 19 -0.66 -27.03 35.57
C ASP A 19 -1.90 -27.76 35.02
N ARG A 20 -3.08 -27.17 35.25
CA ARG A 20 -4.35 -27.78 34.86
C ARG A 20 -4.75 -27.46 33.42
N VAL A 21 -4.34 -26.30 32.90
CA VAL A 21 -4.62 -25.83 31.55
C VAL A 21 -3.53 -26.32 30.59
N PRO A 22 -3.82 -27.26 29.67
CA PRO A 22 -2.81 -27.82 28.76
C PRO A 22 -2.14 -26.77 27.86
N LYS A 23 -0.89 -27.00 27.44
CA LYS A 23 -0.13 -26.08 26.57
C LYS A 23 -0.76 -25.87 25.19
N ASP A 24 -1.43 -26.87 24.66
CA ASP A 24 -2.16 -26.85 23.39
C ASP A 24 -3.54 -26.15 23.49
N ASN A 25 -3.99 -25.80 24.71
CA ASN A 25 -5.25 -25.09 24.91
C ASN A 25 -5.25 -23.73 24.19
N PHE A 26 -6.36 -23.45 23.50
CA PHE A 26 -6.55 -22.24 22.71
C PHE A 26 -6.33 -20.94 23.52
N TYR A 27 -6.90 -20.83 24.71
CA TYR A 27 -6.82 -19.62 25.54
C TYR A 27 -5.46 -19.43 26.18
N ARG A 28 -4.76 -20.52 26.52
CA ARG A 28 -3.37 -20.46 26.97
C ARG A 28 -2.46 -19.92 25.86
N ARG A 29 -2.56 -20.47 24.66
CA ARG A 29 -1.81 -19.99 23.49
C ARG A 29 -2.16 -18.56 23.13
N LEU A 30 -3.44 -18.19 23.23
CA LEU A 30 -3.87 -16.82 23.02
C LEU A 30 -3.24 -15.86 24.04
N LYS A 31 -3.16 -16.25 25.32
CA LYS A 31 -2.49 -15.47 26.37
C LYS A 31 -1.02 -15.20 26.04
N GLU A 32 -0.32 -16.17 25.46
CA GLU A 32 1.12 -16.10 25.17
C GLU A 32 1.44 -15.16 24.01
N VAL A 33 0.51 -14.98 23.05
CA VAL A 33 0.76 -14.16 21.86
C VAL A 33 0.08 -12.79 21.90
N LEU A 34 -1.01 -12.65 22.65
CA LEU A 34 -1.79 -11.41 22.72
C LEU A 34 -1.23 -10.48 23.80
N ASP A 35 -0.35 -9.57 23.40
CA ASP A 35 0.07 -8.42 24.22
C ASP A 35 -0.93 -7.25 24.08
N LEU A 36 -1.38 -6.74 25.22
CA LEU A 36 -2.33 -5.63 25.34
C LEU A 36 -1.85 -4.55 26.31
N ASP A 37 -0.60 -4.59 26.80
CA ASP A 37 -0.13 -3.68 27.86
C ASP A 37 -0.08 -2.21 27.39
N TYR A 38 0.04 -1.97 26.08
CA TYR A 38 -0.08 -0.64 25.49
C TYR A 38 -1.45 0.03 25.75
N LEU A 39 -2.47 -0.72 26.18
CA LEU A 39 -3.76 -0.17 26.57
C LEU A 39 -3.71 0.64 27.86
N TYR A 40 -2.77 0.36 28.76
CA TYR A 40 -2.65 1.11 30.03
C TYR A 40 -2.41 2.61 29.78
N PRO A 41 -1.39 3.05 29.01
CA PRO A 41 -1.22 4.46 28.71
C PRO A 41 -2.36 5.02 27.85
N LEU A 42 -2.90 4.24 26.90
CA LEU A 42 -3.96 4.68 25.98
C LEU A 42 -5.28 4.97 26.69
N THR A 43 -5.61 4.20 27.72
CA THR A 43 -6.88 4.31 28.44
C THR A 43 -6.80 5.11 29.73
N LYS A 44 -5.60 5.47 30.20
CA LYS A 44 -5.34 6.17 31.47
C LYS A 44 -6.26 7.38 31.71
N GLN A 45 -6.52 8.18 30.68
CA GLN A 45 -7.36 9.39 30.76
C GLN A 45 -8.83 9.10 31.12
N TYR A 46 -9.30 7.87 30.93
CA TYR A 46 -10.67 7.46 31.27
C TYR A 46 -10.80 6.90 32.69
N TYR A 47 -9.69 6.79 33.42
CA TYR A 47 -9.65 6.33 34.80
C TYR A 47 -9.46 7.53 35.74
N GLY A 48 -10.29 7.59 36.78
CA GLY A 48 -10.15 8.60 37.83
C GLY A 48 -8.98 8.30 38.76
N SER A 49 -8.43 9.35 39.39
CA SER A 49 -7.39 9.24 40.43
C SER A 49 -7.95 8.90 41.83
N SER A 50 -9.27 8.98 42.01
CA SER A 50 -9.97 8.72 43.28
C SER A 50 -11.27 7.95 43.06
N GLY A 51 -11.68 7.14 44.05
CA GLY A 51 -12.92 6.34 44.05
C GLY A 51 -12.68 4.84 43.95
N GLN A 52 -13.74 4.08 43.68
CA GLN A 52 -13.65 2.62 43.50
C GLN A 52 -12.82 2.30 42.24
N LYS A 53 -11.84 1.39 42.37
CA LYS A 53 -11.04 0.91 41.24
C LYS A 53 -11.96 0.31 40.17
N SER A 54 -11.87 0.85 38.96
CA SER A 54 -12.58 0.32 37.78
C SER A 54 -11.89 -0.96 37.26
N ILE A 55 -12.54 -1.65 36.33
CA ILE A 55 -11.99 -2.85 35.69
C ILE A 55 -10.68 -2.54 34.97
N ASP A 56 -9.71 -3.45 35.04
CA ASP A 56 -8.48 -3.39 34.27
C ASP A 56 -8.80 -3.35 32.74
N PRO A 57 -8.18 -2.44 31.96
CA PRO A 57 -8.47 -2.30 30.53
C PRO A 57 -8.08 -3.55 29.71
N VAL A 58 -6.97 -4.22 30.04
CA VAL A 58 -6.55 -5.47 29.39
C VAL A 58 -7.57 -6.56 29.68
N VAL A 59 -7.99 -6.72 30.95
CA VAL A 59 -9.03 -7.68 31.34
C VAL A 59 -10.34 -7.39 30.61
N PHE A 60 -10.74 -6.12 30.48
CA PHE A 60 -11.94 -5.72 29.76
C PHE A 60 -11.92 -6.19 28.29
N PHE A 61 -10.82 -5.96 27.57
CA PHE A 61 -10.69 -6.42 26.19
C PHE A 61 -10.65 -7.94 26.10
N LYS A 62 -9.93 -8.63 26.99
CA LYS A 62 -9.90 -10.10 27.04
C LYS A 62 -11.31 -10.70 27.26
N LEU A 63 -12.09 -10.15 28.19
CA LEU A 63 -13.49 -10.55 28.40
C LEU A 63 -14.34 -10.34 27.15
N CYS A 64 -14.21 -9.18 26.50
CA CYS A 64 -14.92 -8.94 25.24
C CYS A 64 -14.54 -9.97 24.18
N LEU A 65 -13.25 -10.25 24.00
CA LEU A 65 -12.76 -11.24 23.04
C LEU A 65 -13.31 -12.64 23.33
N VAL A 66 -13.32 -13.09 24.58
CA VAL A 66 -13.96 -14.36 24.99
C VAL A 66 -15.43 -14.38 24.56
N GLY A 67 -16.17 -13.29 24.78
CA GLY A 67 -17.56 -13.18 24.33
C GLY A 67 -17.72 -13.41 22.82
N TYR A 68 -16.87 -12.81 22.00
CA TYR A 68 -16.93 -13.00 20.55
C TYR A 68 -16.42 -14.39 20.11
N LEU A 69 -15.36 -14.91 20.72
CA LEU A 69 -14.77 -16.23 20.41
C LEU A 69 -15.70 -17.40 20.77
N GLU A 70 -16.46 -17.27 21.86
CA GLU A 70 -17.46 -18.23 22.32
C GLU A 70 -18.87 -17.95 21.77
N ASN A 71 -19.03 -16.93 20.90
CA ASN A 71 -20.31 -16.52 20.34
C ASN A 71 -21.37 -16.12 21.39
N ILE A 72 -20.93 -15.56 22.52
CA ILE A 72 -21.75 -15.08 23.64
C ILE A 72 -21.91 -13.57 23.55
N THR A 73 -23.14 -13.11 23.30
CA THR A 73 -23.46 -11.67 23.16
C THR A 73 -24.05 -11.04 24.43
N SER A 74 -24.30 -11.83 25.47
CA SER A 74 -24.86 -11.35 26.74
C SER A 74 -23.75 -11.20 27.78
N ASP A 75 -23.51 -9.99 28.26
CA ASP A 75 -22.48 -9.71 29.29
C ASP A 75 -22.73 -10.53 30.58
N ARG A 76 -23.99 -10.85 30.90
CA ARG A 76 -24.33 -11.73 32.04
C ARG A 76 -23.90 -13.17 31.81
N GLN A 77 -24.26 -13.72 30.65
CA GLN A 77 -23.88 -15.08 30.29
C GLN A 77 -22.37 -15.21 30.13
N LEU A 78 -21.70 -14.15 29.64
CA LEU A 78 -20.26 -14.08 29.53
C LEU A 78 -19.59 -14.25 30.90
N ILE A 79 -19.97 -13.45 31.91
CA ILE A 79 -19.39 -13.58 33.26
C ILE A 79 -19.64 -14.97 33.85
N THR A 80 -20.86 -15.49 33.75
CA THR A 80 -21.16 -16.86 34.21
C THR A 80 -20.36 -17.92 33.45
N HIS A 81 -20.14 -17.73 32.14
CA HIS A 81 -19.35 -18.66 31.34
C HIS A 81 -17.87 -18.63 31.74
N CYS A 82 -17.31 -17.43 31.93
CA CYS A 82 -15.94 -17.24 32.38
C CYS A 82 -15.71 -17.85 33.78
N SER A 83 -16.64 -17.67 34.72
CA SER A 83 -16.49 -18.16 36.10
C SER A 83 -16.45 -19.70 36.21
N MET A 84 -16.91 -20.42 35.19
CA MET A 84 -16.94 -21.89 35.18
C MET A 84 -15.78 -22.53 34.42
N ARG A 85 -14.93 -21.74 33.74
CA ARG A 85 -13.90 -22.24 32.82
C ARG A 85 -12.49 -21.87 33.23
N LEU A 86 -11.74 -22.87 33.70
CA LEU A 86 -10.36 -22.71 34.18
C LEU A 86 -9.40 -22.13 33.13
N ASP A 87 -9.57 -22.50 31.86
CA ASP A 87 -8.72 -21.99 30.77
C ASP A 87 -9.00 -20.52 30.44
N ILE A 88 -10.26 -20.09 30.57
CA ILE A 88 -10.63 -18.68 30.43
C ILE A 88 -10.14 -17.87 31.63
N LEU A 89 -10.35 -18.34 32.86
CA LEU A 89 -9.80 -17.69 34.07
C LEU A 89 -8.28 -17.50 33.95
N PHE A 90 -7.57 -18.53 33.50
CA PHE A 90 -6.13 -18.46 33.24
C PHE A 90 -5.78 -17.38 32.20
N PHE A 91 -6.52 -17.27 31.10
CA PHE A 91 -6.32 -16.23 30.07
C PHE A 91 -6.57 -14.81 30.60
N LEU A 92 -7.65 -14.66 31.38
CA LEU A 92 -8.01 -13.39 32.03
C LEU A 92 -7.01 -12.97 33.10
N GLY A 93 -6.35 -13.93 33.74
CA GLY A 93 -5.44 -13.70 34.87
C GLY A 93 -6.15 -13.68 36.23
N TYR A 94 -7.26 -14.43 36.35
CA TYR A 94 -8.00 -14.61 37.60
C TYR A 94 -7.74 -16.00 38.17
N ASP A 95 -7.71 -16.12 39.50
CA ASP A 95 -7.73 -17.41 40.19
C ASP A 95 -9.17 -17.90 40.45
N ILE A 96 -9.33 -19.13 40.97
CA ILE A 96 -10.65 -19.75 41.19
C ILE A 96 -11.45 -19.06 42.30
N ASP A 97 -10.76 -18.48 43.28
CA ASP A 97 -11.34 -17.79 44.43
C ASP A 97 -11.53 -16.28 44.22
N GLU A 98 -11.03 -15.73 43.10
CA GLU A 98 -11.21 -14.32 42.77
C GLU A 98 -12.58 -14.03 42.14
N GLU A 99 -13.23 -12.95 42.60
CA GLU A 99 -14.51 -12.54 42.04
C GLU A 99 -14.34 -11.79 40.71
N LEU A 100 -15.02 -12.27 39.66
CA LEU A 100 -15.07 -11.60 38.36
C LEU A 100 -15.88 -10.30 38.42
N PRO A 101 -15.57 -9.31 37.56
CA PRO A 101 -16.27 -8.04 37.55
C PRO A 101 -17.76 -8.20 37.24
N TRP A 102 -18.59 -7.38 37.88
CA TRP A 102 -20.03 -7.39 37.64
C TRP A 102 -20.35 -7.05 36.18
N HIS A 103 -21.34 -7.74 35.60
CA HIS A 103 -21.63 -7.67 34.16
C HIS A 103 -21.89 -6.24 33.63
N SER A 104 -22.41 -5.32 34.45
CA SER A 104 -22.64 -3.94 33.99
C SER A 104 -21.37 -3.11 33.90
N THR A 105 -20.31 -3.49 34.62
CA THR A 105 -18.99 -2.85 34.51
C THR A 105 -18.44 -3.02 33.09
N ILE A 106 -18.61 -4.19 32.47
CA ILE A 106 -18.25 -4.43 31.07
C ILE A 106 -19.03 -3.49 30.15
N SER A 107 -20.36 -3.46 30.28
CA SER A 107 -21.23 -2.64 29.43
C SER A 107 -20.92 -1.14 29.54
N ARG A 108 -20.68 -0.64 30.77
CA ARG A 108 -20.32 0.76 31.02
C ARG A 108 -18.93 1.11 30.49
N THR A 109 -17.95 0.22 30.67
CA THR A 109 -16.58 0.43 30.17
C THR A 109 -16.54 0.46 28.63
N ARG A 110 -17.30 -0.44 27.97
CA ARG A 110 -17.49 -0.42 26.52
C ARG A 110 -18.09 0.90 26.04
N GLN A 111 -19.02 1.47 26.81
CA GLN A 111 -19.61 2.76 26.48
C GLN A 111 -18.62 3.92 26.65
N LEU A 112 -17.83 3.88 27.73
CA LEU A 112 -16.84 4.88 28.10
C LEU A 112 -15.71 5.04 27.07
N PHE A 113 -15.06 3.93 26.67
CA PHE A 113 -13.94 4.00 25.72
C PHE A 113 -14.40 4.43 24.32
N PRO A 114 -13.69 5.33 23.62
CA PRO A 114 -14.08 5.76 22.27
C PRO A 114 -13.76 4.67 21.23
N GLU A 115 -14.33 4.79 20.03
CA GLU A 115 -14.09 3.88 18.90
C GLU A 115 -12.60 3.78 18.51
N ALA A 116 -11.84 4.86 18.70
CA ALA A 116 -10.40 4.88 18.41
C ALA A 116 -9.59 3.85 19.21
N VAL A 117 -9.99 3.55 20.46
CA VAL A 117 -9.30 2.53 21.28
C VAL A 117 -9.56 1.13 20.71
N PHE A 118 -10.78 0.85 20.25
CA PHE A 118 -11.11 -0.45 19.62
C PHE A 118 -10.45 -0.60 18.24
N GLU A 119 -10.34 0.50 17.51
CA GLU A 119 -9.61 0.57 16.24
C GLU A 119 -8.11 0.30 16.43
N GLU A 120 -7.50 0.82 17.50
CA GLU A 120 -6.10 0.56 17.82
C GLU A 120 -5.86 -0.93 18.13
N VAL A 121 -6.76 -1.56 18.90
CA VAL A 121 -6.69 -3.01 19.16
C VAL A 121 -6.84 -3.82 17.88
N PHE A 122 -7.74 -3.41 16.98
CA PHE A 122 -7.87 -4.02 15.66
C PHE A 122 -6.59 -3.89 14.84
N THR A 123 -6.00 -2.69 14.81
CA THR A 123 -4.74 -2.42 14.10
C THR A 123 -3.60 -3.26 14.65
N LYS A 124 -3.44 -3.38 15.97
CA LYS A 124 -2.40 -4.22 16.59
C LYS A 124 -2.55 -5.69 16.25
N VAL A 125 -3.77 -6.21 16.26
CA VAL A 125 -4.03 -7.60 15.83
C VAL A 125 -3.83 -7.78 14.33
N PHE A 126 -4.16 -6.79 13.52
CA PHE A 126 -3.83 -6.79 12.10
C PHE A 126 -2.32 -6.81 11.86
N GLU A 127 -1.54 -5.98 12.57
CA GLU A 127 -0.06 -5.97 12.52
C GLU A 127 0.55 -7.32 12.93
N LEU A 128 -0.05 -8.03 13.90
CA LEU A 128 0.35 -9.40 14.23
C LEU A 128 0.17 -10.35 13.03
N CYS A 129 -0.96 -10.27 12.33
CA CYS A 129 -1.20 -11.05 11.11
C CYS A 129 -0.21 -10.68 9.99
N VAL A 130 0.10 -9.40 9.80
CA VAL A 130 1.10 -8.95 8.82
C VAL A 130 2.48 -9.50 9.17
N SER A 131 2.89 -9.38 10.44
CA SER A 131 4.20 -9.84 10.92
C SER A 131 4.39 -11.35 10.78
N ALA A 132 3.30 -12.12 10.80
CA ALA A 132 3.31 -13.57 10.54
C ALA A 132 3.25 -13.93 9.04
N GLY A 133 3.26 -12.96 8.13
CA GLY A 133 3.19 -13.20 6.68
C GLY A 133 1.80 -13.61 6.18
N MET A 134 0.74 -13.36 6.95
CA MET A 134 -0.62 -13.76 6.56
C MET A 134 -1.27 -12.80 5.54
N VAL A 135 -0.73 -11.60 5.38
CA VAL A 135 -1.34 -10.51 4.59
C VAL A 135 -0.41 -10.17 3.44
N SER A 136 -0.89 -10.25 2.18
CA SER A 136 -0.10 -9.81 1.03
C SER A 136 -0.31 -8.33 0.70
N GLY A 137 -1.48 -7.77 1.03
CA GLY A 137 -1.83 -6.37 0.77
C GLY A 137 -2.32 -6.11 -0.66
N HIS A 138 -1.78 -6.83 -1.63
CA HIS A 138 -1.97 -6.60 -3.07
C HIS A 138 -3.45 -6.64 -3.53
N THR A 139 -4.27 -7.58 -3.06
CA THR A 139 -5.67 -7.74 -3.49
C THR A 139 -6.62 -7.75 -2.30
N GLN A 140 -7.53 -6.77 -2.27
CA GLN A 140 -8.52 -6.58 -1.21
C GLN A 140 -9.94 -6.82 -1.74
N ALA A 141 -10.69 -7.69 -1.05
CA ALA A 141 -12.08 -8.01 -1.35
C ALA A 141 -13.03 -7.28 -0.39
N ILE A 142 -13.96 -6.49 -0.94
CA ILE A 142 -14.92 -5.66 -0.19
C ILE A 142 -16.34 -6.22 -0.36
N ASP A 143 -17.07 -6.34 0.75
CA ASP A 143 -18.47 -6.73 0.76
C ASP A 143 -19.21 -6.18 1.99
N SER A 144 -20.54 -6.18 1.94
CA SER A 144 -21.39 -5.66 3.01
C SER A 144 -22.46 -6.64 3.46
N ALA A 145 -22.77 -6.60 4.75
CA ALA A 145 -23.83 -7.42 5.34
C ALA A 145 -24.70 -6.61 6.31
N PRO A 146 -26.04 -6.73 6.22
CA PRO A 146 -26.92 -6.11 7.20
C PRO A 146 -26.88 -6.91 8.52
N VAL A 147 -26.45 -6.26 9.60
CA VAL A 147 -26.41 -6.81 10.96
C VAL A 147 -27.61 -6.30 11.76
N LYS A 148 -28.32 -7.20 12.44
CA LYS A 148 -29.55 -6.84 13.18
C LYS A 148 -29.26 -5.89 14.33
N ALA A 149 -29.99 -4.78 14.40
CA ALA A 149 -29.88 -3.80 15.50
C ALA A 149 -30.61 -4.30 16.76
N ASN A 150 -30.29 -3.70 17.92
CA ASN A 150 -31.01 -3.96 19.17
C ASN A 150 -32.31 -3.15 19.31
N ALA A 151 -33.12 -3.13 18.26
CA ALA A 151 -34.39 -2.42 18.23
C ALA A 151 -35.50 -3.26 17.57
N SER A 152 -36.74 -3.03 17.99
CA SER A 152 -37.91 -3.75 17.45
C SER A 152 -38.63 -2.94 16.38
N MET A 153 -39.06 -3.61 15.31
CA MET A 153 -39.96 -3.02 14.31
C MET A 153 -41.30 -2.58 14.94
N ASP A 154 -41.73 -3.22 16.02
CA ASP A 154 -42.99 -2.92 16.73
C ASP A 154 -42.94 -1.62 17.55
N SER A 155 -41.72 -1.11 17.78
CA SER A 155 -41.48 0.15 18.49
C SER A 155 -41.31 1.35 17.59
N LEU A 156 -41.44 1.18 16.27
CA LEU A 156 -41.35 2.28 15.32
C LEU A 156 -42.50 3.27 15.52
N GLU A 157 -42.16 4.56 15.52
CA GLU A 157 -43.11 5.66 15.61
C GLU A 157 -43.16 6.43 14.29
N LEU A 158 -44.29 7.11 14.03
CA LEU A 158 -44.50 7.91 12.83
C LEU A 158 -43.78 9.26 12.95
N LYS A 159 -43.18 9.69 11.85
CA LYS A 159 -42.68 11.06 11.72
C LYS A 159 -43.83 12.03 11.49
N VAL A 160 -43.72 13.23 12.05
CA VAL A 160 -44.79 14.25 12.06
C VAL A 160 -44.27 15.54 11.42
N PRO A 161 -45.07 16.34 10.69
CA PRO A 161 -44.67 17.67 10.25
C PRO A 161 -44.50 18.63 11.43
N GLU A 162 -43.73 19.70 11.25
CA GLU A 162 -43.53 20.72 12.29
C GLU A 162 -44.82 21.51 12.60
N GLU A 163 -45.77 21.57 11.66
CA GLU A 163 -47.05 22.27 11.82
C GLU A 163 -48.22 21.27 11.88
N ASP A 164 -48.90 21.28 13.02
CA ASP A 164 -50.10 20.52 13.39
C ASP A 164 -50.03 18.98 13.32
N LEU A 165 -49.55 18.41 14.44
CA LEU A 165 -49.48 16.97 14.76
C LEU A 165 -50.84 16.27 14.55
N GLU A 166 -51.96 16.90 14.87
CA GLU A 166 -53.28 16.24 14.90
C GLU A 166 -53.88 16.07 13.50
N SER A 167 -53.80 17.12 12.67
CA SER A 167 -54.35 17.13 11.32
C SER A 167 -53.50 16.29 10.35
N HIS A 168 -52.19 16.17 10.59
CA HIS A 168 -51.33 15.28 9.80
C HIS A 168 -51.46 13.80 10.17
N LEU A 169 -51.56 13.47 11.47
CA LEU A 169 -51.83 12.11 11.90
C LEU A 169 -53.13 11.59 11.24
N ARG A 170 -54.19 12.41 11.14
CA ARG A 170 -55.42 12.08 10.37
C ARG A 170 -55.18 11.74 8.88
N LYS A 171 -54.21 12.38 8.21
CA LYS A 171 -53.92 12.14 6.78
C LYS A 171 -53.02 10.92 6.53
N VAL A 172 -52.00 10.70 7.36
CA VAL A 172 -51.13 9.52 7.27
C VAL A 172 -51.88 8.23 7.68
N ARG A 173 -52.85 8.35 8.61
CA ARG A 173 -53.77 7.27 9.01
C ARG A 173 -54.54 6.61 7.84
N HIS A 174 -54.68 7.28 6.70
CA HIS A 174 -55.32 6.69 5.51
C HIS A 174 -54.39 5.83 4.63
N MET A 175 -53.07 5.83 4.88
CA MET A 175 -52.10 5.09 4.07
C MET A 175 -51.99 3.60 4.42
N SER A 176 -52.56 3.19 5.56
CA SER A 176 -52.71 1.78 5.95
C SER A 176 -53.75 1.69 7.07
N LYS A 177 -54.87 0.96 6.87
CA LYS A 177 -55.89 0.65 7.92
C LYS A 177 -55.29 0.00 9.20
N ARG A 178 -54.00 -0.35 9.21
CA ARG A 178 -53.31 -1.11 10.27
C ARG A 178 -52.23 -0.32 11.05
N ASP A 179 -51.95 0.92 10.70
CA ASP A 179 -51.07 1.78 11.50
C ASP A 179 -51.91 2.36 12.66
N LYS A 180 -51.83 1.70 13.83
CA LYS A 180 -52.57 2.07 15.05
C LYS A 180 -52.02 3.40 15.59
N ASP A 181 -52.86 4.18 16.26
CA ASP A 181 -52.49 5.44 16.91
C ASP A 181 -51.33 5.32 17.92
N LYS A 182 -51.15 4.13 18.48
CA LYS A 182 -50.01 3.79 19.36
C LYS A 182 -49.25 2.59 18.79
N PRO A 183 -47.90 2.62 18.82
CA PRO A 183 -47.11 1.46 18.42
C PRO A 183 -47.45 0.26 19.34
N LEU A 184 -47.23 -0.95 18.84
CA LEU A 184 -47.53 -2.18 19.61
C LEU A 184 -46.67 -2.29 20.87
N ARG A 185 -45.46 -1.70 20.82
CA ARG A 185 -44.56 -1.58 21.96
C ARG A 185 -44.04 -0.15 22.03
N GLN A 186 -44.32 0.56 23.11
CA GLN A 186 -43.80 1.91 23.32
C GLN A 186 -42.42 1.86 23.99
N ALA A 187 -41.51 2.74 23.57
CA ALA A 187 -40.28 2.99 24.28
C ALA A 187 -40.58 3.72 25.59
N LYS A 188 -39.84 3.41 26.67
CA LYS A 188 -39.98 4.13 27.95
C LYS A 188 -39.52 5.58 27.83
N GLU A 189 -38.49 5.81 27.03
CA GLU A 189 -37.89 7.11 26.76
C GLU A 189 -37.55 7.17 25.26
N ASN A 190 -37.88 8.28 24.62
CA ASN A 190 -37.62 8.49 23.20
C ASN A 190 -36.24 9.14 23.02
N LYS A 191 -35.29 8.36 22.47
CA LYS A 191 -33.91 8.79 22.30
C LYS A 191 -33.67 9.55 20.98
N ALA A 192 -34.66 9.62 20.10
CA ALA A 192 -34.50 10.26 18.79
C ALA A 192 -34.62 11.78 18.91
N GLY A 193 -33.71 12.52 18.27
CA GLY A 193 -33.77 13.98 18.26
C GLY A 193 -34.91 14.55 17.42
N LYS A 194 -35.30 15.82 17.65
CA LYS A 194 -36.42 16.48 16.94
C LYS A 194 -36.36 16.34 15.41
N LYS A 195 -35.17 16.50 14.81
CA LYS A 195 -34.96 16.33 13.35
C LYS A 195 -35.32 14.94 12.80
N GLN A 196 -35.22 13.90 13.63
CA GLN A 196 -35.57 12.53 13.21
C GLN A 196 -37.05 12.25 13.39
N GLN A 197 -37.70 12.95 14.33
CA GLN A 197 -39.14 12.90 14.55
C GLN A 197 -39.90 13.67 13.45
N THR A 198 -39.24 14.64 12.80
CA THR A 198 -39.85 15.43 11.73
C THR A 198 -39.80 14.75 10.37
N LEU A 199 -40.88 14.90 9.59
CA LEU A 199 -40.98 14.36 8.23
C LEU A 199 -39.94 15.00 7.30
N SER A 200 -39.05 14.16 6.78
CA SER A 200 -37.95 14.59 5.91
C SER A 200 -38.24 14.41 4.41
N ALA A 201 -39.44 13.95 4.04
CA ALA A 201 -39.79 13.62 2.66
C ALA A 201 -40.62 14.72 1.99
N SER A 202 -40.34 14.98 0.71
CA SER A 202 -41.13 15.91 -0.10
C SER A 202 -42.53 15.36 -0.42
N LYS A 203 -43.48 16.24 -0.75
CA LYS A 203 -44.86 15.85 -1.14
C LYS A 203 -44.89 14.81 -2.26
N LYS A 204 -44.00 14.93 -3.25
CA LYS A 204 -43.86 13.99 -4.38
C LYS A 204 -43.39 12.61 -3.91
N GLU A 205 -42.39 12.57 -3.02
CA GLU A 205 -41.88 11.29 -2.50
C GLU A 205 -42.90 10.58 -1.61
N LEU A 206 -43.69 11.35 -0.85
CA LEU A 206 -44.80 10.80 -0.08
C LEU A 206 -45.88 10.20 -1.00
N GLN A 207 -46.24 10.90 -2.08
CA GLN A 207 -47.14 10.36 -3.10
C GLN A 207 -46.59 9.08 -3.74
N ASP A 208 -45.30 9.04 -4.09
CA ASP A 208 -44.66 7.84 -4.65
C ASP A 208 -44.69 6.65 -3.67
N ILE A 209 -44.58 6.91 -2.36
CA ILE A 209 -44.72 5.87 -1.32
C ILE A 209 -46.18 5.39 -1.28
N THR A 210 -47.14 6.30 -1.30
CA THR A 210 -48.58 5.96 -1.31
C THR A 210 -48.95 5.12 -2.53
N SER A 211 -48.52 5.52 -3.73
CA SER A 211 -48.77 4.78 -4.97
C SER A 211 -48.14 3.38 -4.92
N ARG A 212 -46.92 3.26 -4.37
CA ARG A 212 -46.26 1.96 -4.16
C ARG A 212 -47.02 1.10 -3.15
N ASN A 213 -47.54 1.68 -2.06
CA ASN A 213 -48.33 0.96 -1.07
C ASN A 213 -49.63 0.42 -1.67
N ILE A 214 -50.34 1.23 -2.46
CA ILE A 214 -51.56 0.81 -3.17
C ILE A 214 -51.25 -0.32 -4.15
N LYS A 215 -50.17 -0.20 -4.92
CA LYS A 215 -49.73 -1.25 -5.86
C LYS A 215 -49.38 -2.54 -5.11
N TRP A 216 -48.64 -2.45 -4.01
CA TRP A 216 -48.25 -3.61 -3.21
C TRP A 216 -49.40 -4.29 -2.48
N ALA A 217 -50.40 -3.53 -2.03
CA ALA A 217 -51.62 -4.10 -1.45
C ALA A 217 -52.44 -4.90 -2.47
N LYS A 218 -52.30 -4.59 -3.77
CA LYS A 218 -52.95 -5.31 -4.88
C LYS A 218 -52.14 -6.49 -5.41
N GLU A 219 -50.81 -6.47 -5.27
CA GLU A 219 -49.87 -7.48 -5.79
C GLU A 219 -49.35 -8.44 -4.70
N GLN A 220 -50.05 -8.53 -3.56
CA GLN A 220 -49.50 -9.01 -2.29
C GLN A 220 -49.32 -10.53 -2.20
N ASP A 221 -49.79 -11.29 -3.17
CA ASP A 221 -50.10 -12.73 -3.09
C ASP A 221 -48.84 -13.62 -3.22
N GLY A 222 -47.76 -13.10 -3.83
CA GLY A 222 -46.67 -13.95 -4.35
C GLY A 222 -45.35 -13.98 -3.56
N ARG A 223 -45.23 -13.38 -2.37
CA ARG A 223 -43.93 -13.30 -1.65
C ARG A 223 -43.92 -14.02 -0.29
N PRO A 224 -42.83 -14.73 0.08
CA PRO A 224 -42.66 -15.30 1.42
C PRO A 224 -42.77 -14.22 2.50
N GLY A 225 -43.68 -14.41 3.46
CA GLY A 225 -43.99 -13.44 4.53
C GLY A 225 -45.15 -12.48 4.22
N ALA A 226 -45.76 -12.54 3.04
CA ALA A 226 -46.94 -11.76 2.69
C ALA A 226 -48.18 -12.14 3.52
N GLY A 227 -48.32 -13.41 3.89
CA GLY A 227 -49.44 -13.93 4.71
C GLY A 227 -49.33 -13.69 6.21
N ASN A 228 -48.23 -13.11 6.72
CA ASN A 228 -48.09 -12.88 8.16
C ASN A 228 -49.03 -11.75 8.61
N LYS A 229 -49.97 -12.07 9.53
CA LYS A 229 -50.84 -11.11 10.23
C LYS A 229 -49.97 -10.06 10.93
N GLY A 230 -49.71 -8.92 10.27
CA GLY A 230 -48.90 -7.82 10.83
C GLY A 230 -47.91 -7.13 9.87
N SER A 231 -47.80 -7.55 8.61
CA SER A 231 -46.92 -6.87 7.64
C SER A 231 -47.37 -5.41 7.39
N ARG A 232 -46.55 -4.44 7.84
CA ARG A 232 -46.73 -2.99 7.65
C ARG A 232 -45.69 -2.47 6.67
N TYR A 233 -46.06 -1.52 5.79
CA TYR A 233 -45.07 -0.82 4.98
C TYR A 233 -44.38 0.26 5.83
N THR A 234 -43.30 -0.10 6.50
CA THR A 234 -42.47 0.82 7.30
C THR A 234 -41.26 1.32 6.51
N SER A 235 -41.00 2.63 6.51
CA SER A 235 -39.87 3.24 5.79
C SER A 235 -39.17 4.28 6.65
N ASN A 236 -37.86 4.49 6.48
CA ASN A 236 -37.11 5.51 7.24
C ASN A 236 -37.57 6.95 6.95
N LYS A 237 -38.36 7.16 5.89
CA LYS A 237 -38.98 8.45 5.55
C LYS A 237 -40.23 8.74 6.36
N THR A 238 -40.97 7.70 6.76
CA THR A 238 -42.25 7.83 7.46
C THR A 238 -42.18 7.40 8.91
N HIS A 239 -41.19 6.59 9.27
CA HIS A 239 -41.00 6.06 10.61
C HIS A 239 -39.59 6.32 11.11
N TYR A 240 -39.44 6.37 12.43
CA TYR A 240 -38.16 6.40 13.12
C TYR A 240 -38.19 5.44 14.31
N SER A 241 -37.02 5.04 14.81
CA SER A 241 -36.91 4.20 16.00
C SER A 241 -36.65 5.08 17.22
N PRO A 242 -37.57 5.14 18.21
CA PRO A 242 -37.35 5.87 19.46
C PRO A 242 -36.37 5.15 20.39
N THR A 243 -36.16 3.84 20.20
CA THR A 243 -35.28 3.01 21.04
C THR A 243 -33.82 3.05 20.60
N ASP A 244 -33.57 2.99 19.29
CA ASP A 244 -32.25 3.08 18.67
C ASP A 244 -32.30 4.03 17.46
N PRO A 245 -32.04 5.33 17.67
CA PRO A 245 -32.21 6.34 16.64
C PRO A 245 -31.27 6.20 15.43
N ASP A 246 -30.19 5.43 15.54
CA ASP A 246 -29.23 5.20 14.45
C ASP A 246 -29.57 3.96 13.61
N ALA A 247 -30.40 3.05 14.15
CA ALA A 247 -30.83 1.87 13.40
C ALA A 247 -31.70 2.29 12.21
N ARG A 248 -31.54 1.59 11.09
CA ARG A 248 -32.29 1.88 9.85
C ARG A 248 -33.03 0.66 9.34
N ILE A 249 -34.21 0.88 8.79
CA ILE A 249 -34.98 -0.16 8.14
C ILE A 249 -34.27 -0.51 6.84
N SER A 250 -33.76 -1.74 6.78
CA SER A 250 -33.20 -2.32 5.56
C SER A 250 -34.28 -3.03 4.75
N VAL A 251 -34.16 -2.97 3.43
CA VAL A 251 -35.11 -3.59 2.49
C VAL A 251 -34.33 -4.49 1.53
N LYS A 252 -34.58 -5.81 1.57
CA LYS A 252 -34.08 -6.77 0.57
C LYS A 252 -35.26 -7.49 -0.09
N PRO A 253 -35.30 -7.66 -1.42
CA PRO A 253 -36.33 -8.43 -2.10
C PRO A 253 -36.49 -9.83 -1.47
N GLY A 254 -37.73 -10.26 -1.23
CA GLY A 254 -38.02 -11.59 -0.66
C GLY A 254 -37.68 -11.78 0.83
N LYS A 255 -37.11 -10.78 1.53
CA LYS A 255 -36.83 -10.85 2.97
C LYS A 255 -37.67 -9.83 3.74
N ALA A 256 -38.07 -10.19 4.96
CA ALA A 256 -38.77 -9.29 5.86
C ALA A 256 -37.91 -8.06 6.23
N ARG A 257 -38.55 -6.90 6.33
CA ARG A 257 -37.91 -5.65 6.77
C ARG A 257 -37.44 -5.78 8.22
N LYS A 258 -36.22 -5.30 8.49
CA LYS A 258 -35.61 -5.31 9.82
C LYS A 258 -34.80 -4.03 10.05
N LEU A 259 -34.77 -3.59 11.30
CA LEU A 259 -33.84 -2.57 11.78
C LEU A 259 -32.44 -3.17 11.87
N ASN A 260 -31.53 -2.65 11.06
CA ASN A 260 -30.17 -3.14 10.91
C ASN A 260 -29.17 -1.97 10.91
N TYR A 261 -27.91 -2.32 11.17
CA TYR A 261 -26.73 -1.59 10.75
C TYR A 261 -26.13 -2.28 9.53
N LEU A 262 -25.40 -1.55 8.70
CA LEU A 262 -24.66 -2.13 7.58
C LEU A 262 -23.21 -2.33 8.00
N SER A 263 -22.75 -3.58 8.01
CA SER A 263 -21.35 -3.91 8.25
C SER A 263 -20.62 -3.92 6.91
N GLN A 264 -19.69 -2.99 6.72
CA GLN A 264 -18.77 -2.98 5.59
C GLN A 264 -17.48 -3.69 5.98
N LEU A 265 -17.04 -4.65 5.18
CA LEU A 265 -15.90 -5.50 5.47
C LEU A 265 -14.92 -5.50 4.28
N THR A 266 -13.63 -5.38 4.58
CA THR A 266 -12.54 -5.62 3.62
C THR A 266 -11.66 -6.77 4.10
N VAL A 267 -11.31 -7.66 3.19
CA VAL A 267 -10.54 -8.87 3.48
C VAL A 267 -9.40 -9.04 2.48
N ASP A 268 -8.21 -9.34 2.98
CA ASP A 268 -7.06 -9.73 2.17
C ASP A 268 -7.25 -11.14 1.60
N THR A 269 -6.98 -11.29 0.31
CA THR A 269 -7.25 -12.55 -0.42
C THR A 269 -6.22 -13.66 -0.22
N SER A 270 -5.11 -13.40 0.49
CA SER A 270 -4.07 -14.40 0.76
C SER A 270 -4.52 -15.42 1.81
N ASN A 271 -4.74 -14.97 3.05
CA ASN A 271 -5.16 -15.84 4.17
C ASN A 271 -6.51 -15.47 4.79
N HIS A 272 -7.35 -14.72 4.07
CA HIS A 272 -8.65 -14.23 4.53
C HIS A 272 -8.56 -13.36 5.79
N VAL A 273 -7.49 -12.59 5.94
CA VAL A 273 -7.35 -11.67 7.08
C VAL A 273 -8.25 -10.47 6.86
N ILE A 274 -9.06 -10.12 7.86
CA ILE A 274 -9.89 -8.91 7.80
C ILE A 274 -8.94 -7.72 7.89
N THR A 275 -8.93 -6.89 6.85
CA THR A 275 -8.09 -5.70 6.79
C THR A 275 -8.83 -4.45 7.24
N ASP A 276 -10.16 -4.35 7.11
CA ASP A 276 -10.99 -3.26 7.65
C ASP A 276 -12.42 -3.75 7.94
N ILE A 277 -13.05 -3.17 8.96
CA ILE A 277 -14.49 -3.35 9.22
C ILE A 277 -15.09 -2.06 9.80
N LYS A 278 -16.29 -1.65 9.35
CA LYS A 278 -16.97 -0.48 9.92
C LYS A 278 -18.49 -0.56 9.84
N ALA A 279 -19.15 0.02 10.84
CA ALA A 279 -20.61 0.18 10.87
C ALA A 279 -21.06 1.43 10.10
N TYR A 280 -22.06 1.25 9.23
CA TYR A 280 -22.77 2.31 8.53
C TYR A 280 -24.28 2.21 8.75
N HIS A 281 -25.01 3.26 8.40
CA HIS A 281 -26.48 3.23 8.38
C HIS A 281 -26.99 2.32 7.26
N ALA A 282 -27.95 1.46 7.57
CA ALA A 282 -28.45 0.42 6.65
C ALA A 282 -29.37 0.91 5.52
N ASP A 283 -29.57 2.21 5.39
CA ASP A 283 -30.29 2.85 4.28
C ASP A 283 -29.38 3.58 3.28
N GLY A 284 -28.06 3.64 3.57
CA GLY A 284 -27.06 4.08 2.61
C GLY A 284 -26.81 3.05 1.51
N LYS A 285 -26.31 3.50 0.35
CA LYS A 285 -25.87 2.60 -0.73
C LYS A 285 -24.42 2.23 -0.54
N ASP A 286 -24.05 1.00 -0.91
CA ASP A 286 -22.67 0.50 -0.80
C ASP A 286 -21.69 1.37 -1.60
N ASN A 287 -22.05 1.78 -2.81
CA ASN A 287 -21.22 2.67 -3.62
C ASN A 287 -20.85 4.00 -2.94
N GLN A 288 -21.67 4.54 -2.03
CA GLN A 288 -21.35 5.78 -1.32
C GLN A 288 -20.29 5.59 -0.23
N GLN A 289 -20.05 4.35 0.19
CA GLN A 289 -19.18 4.01 1.31
C GLN A 289 -17.78 3.59 0.83
N LEU A 290 -17.65 3.18 -0.44
CA LEU A 290 -16.38 2.75 -1.04
C LEU A 290 -15.24 3.76 -0.82
N PRO A 291 -15.40 5.08 -1.07
CA PRO A 291 -14.27 6.00 -0.92
C PRO A 291 -13.74 6.13 0.51
N ASP A 292 -14.62 6.00 1.51
CA ASP A 292 -14.24 6.02 2.92
C ASP A 292 -13.53 4.71 3.32
N ILE A 293 -13.98 3.56 2.81
CA ILE A 293 -13.33 2.25 3.02
C ILE A 293 -11.93 2.25 2.41
N VAL A 294 -11.79 2.64 1.14
CA VAL A 294 -10.52 2.63 0.41
C VAL A 294 -9.48 3.49 1.13
N LYS A 295 -9.84 4.71 1.55
CA LYS A 295 -8.91 5.60 2.27
C LYS A 295 -8.40 5.00 3.58
N ARG A 296 -9.24 4.28 4.32
CA ARG A 296 -8.82 3.62 5.57
C ARG A 296 -7.92 2.42 5.31
N VAL A 297 -8.33 1.54 4.40
CA VAL A 297 -7.58 0.32 4.05
C VAL A 297 -6.22 0.68 3.49
N GLN A 298 -6.14 1.61 2.54
CA GLN A 298 -4.89 2.06 1.95
C GLN A 298 -3.93 2.62 2.99
N ARG A 299 -4.42 3.47 3.90
CA ARG A 299 -3.61 4.00 5.01
C ARG A 299 -3.09 2.89 5.92
N ARG A 300 -3.95 1.93 6.29
CA ARG A 300 -3.57 0.82 7.18
C ARG A 300 -2.52 -0.09 6.52
N LEU A 301 -2.71 -0.44 5.25
CA LEU A 301 -1.75 -1.23 4.49
C LEU A 301 -0.40 -0.52 4.35
N TRP A 302 -0.42 0.78 4.00
CA TRP A 302 0.80 1.59 3.90
C TRP A 302 1.57 1.67 5.21
N HIS A 303 0.91 1.87 6.35
CA HIS A 303 1.59 1.86 7.66
C HIS A 303 2.24 0.51 7.99
N SER A 304 1.73 -0.58 7.42
CA SER A 304 2.31 -1.92 7.56
C SER A 304 3.28 -2.31 6.44
N GLY A 305 3.67 -1.37 5.57
CA GLY A 305 4.63 -1.61 4.49
C GLY A 305 4.06 -2.40 3.31
N LEU A 306 2.72 -2.47 3.16
CA LEU A 306 2.04 -3.25 2.13
C LEU A 306 1.43 -2.35 1.05
N LEU A 307 1.58 -2.75 -0.21
CA LEU A 307 0.99 -2.08 -1.37
C LEU A 307 -0.34 -2.71 -1.77
N TRP A 308 -1.32 -1.87 -2.10
CA TRP A 308 -2.63 -2.30 -2.60
C TRP A 308 -2.76 -1.97 -4.08
N GLU A 309 -3.13 -2.95 -4.90
CA GLU A 309 -3.30 -2.80 -6.34
C GLU A 309 -4.72 -3.13 -6.81
N ASN A 310 -5.30 -4.26 -6.36
CA ASN A 310 -6.56 -4.77 -6.87
C ASN A 310 -7.70 -4.59 -5.87
N CYS A 311 -8.73 -3.84 -6.27
CA CYS A 311 -9.95 -3.64 -5.48
C CYS A 311 -11.10 -4.47 -6.08
N VAL A 312 -11.54 -5.49 -5.35
CA VAL A 312 -12.59 -6.42 -5.81
C VAL A 312 -13.83 -6.26 -4.96
N ALA A 313 -14.98 -5.97 -5.57
CA ALA A 313 -16.23 -5.75 -4.82
C ALA A 313 -17.47 -6.20 -5.61
N ASP A 314 -18.63 -6.23 -4.93
CA ASP A 314 -19.92 -6.57 -5.53
C ASP A 314 -20.45 -5.44 -6.44
N THR A 315 -21.47 -5.75 -7.24
CA THR A 315 -22.11 -4.80 -8.17
C THR A 315 -22.77 -3.59 -7.48
N GLY A 316 -23.14 -3.69 -6.21
CA GLY A 316 -23.65 -2.60 -5.37
C GLY A 316 -22.65 -1.47 -5.14
N TYR A 317 -21.34 -1.72 -5.31
CA TYR A 317 -20.29 -0.69 -5.26
C TYR A 317 -20.07 0.04 -6.59
N SER A 318 -20.75 -0.37 -7.66
CA SER A 318 -20.61 0.25 -8.98
C SER A 318 -21.17 1.68 -9.01
N SER A 319 -20.32 2.63 -9.38
CA SER A 319 -20.68 3.97 -9.85
C SER A 319 -19.54 4.53 -10.71
N GLY A 320 -19.87 5.46 -11.61
CA GLY A 320 -18.86 6.14 -12.42
C GLY A 320 -17.86 6.90 -11.56
N GLU A 321 -18.36 7.59 -10.53
CA GLU A 321 -17.57 8.30 -9.54
C GLU A 321 -16.59 7.36 -8.80
N ASN A 322 -16.98 6.12 -8.52
CA ASN A 322 -16.13 5.16 -7.83
C ASN A 322 -15.03 4.62 -8.75
N TYR A 323 -15.31 4.39 -10.03
CA TYR A 323 -14.29 3.95 -10.98
C TYR A 323 -13.23 5.04 -11.19
N ALA A 324 -13.66 6.29 -11.41
CA ALA A 324 -12.75 7.42 -11.47
C ALA A 324 -11.93 7.58 -10.18
N PHE A 325 -12.57 7.45 -9.01
CA PHE A 325 -11.89 7.54 -7.71
C PHE A 325 -10.85 6.45 -7.46
N LEU A 326 -11.09 5.23 -7.95
CA LEU A 326 -10.14 4.12 -7.86
C LEU A 326 -8.97 4.30 -8.85
N GLU A 327 -9.26 4.73 -10.07
CA GLU A 327 -8.23 5.00 -11.09
C GLU A 327 -7.30 6.17 -10.67
N ASP A 328 -7.83 7.23 -10.05
CA ASP A 328 -7.08 8.35 -9.43
C ASP A 328 -6.11 7.89 -8.32
N ARG A 329 -6.30 6.68 -7.78
CA ARG A 329 -5.42 6.07 -6.76
C ARG A 329 -4.57 4.93 -7.30
N SER A 330 -4.53 4.78 -8.62
CA SER A 330 -3.84 3.68 -9.30
C SER A 330 -4.35 2.30 -8.86
N LEU A 331 -5.62 2.19 -8.43
CA LEU A 331 -6.25 0.93 -8.02
C LEU A 331 -7.03 0.32 -9.18
N LYS A 332 -6.69 -0.93 -9.52
CA LYS A 332 -7.41 -1.73 -10.51
C LYS A 332 -8.72 -2.24 -9.90
N SER A 333 -9.83 -1.64 -10.33
CA SER A 333 -11.19 -2.08 -9.99
C SER A 333 -11.62 -3.37 -10.72
N PHE A 334 -12.05 -4.37 -9.96
CA PHE A 334 -12.74 -5.56 -10.47
C PHE A 334 -14.17 -5.60 -9.92
N ILE A 335 -14.94 -4.55 -10.23
CA ILE A 335 -16.30 -4.33 -9.73
C ILE A 335 -17.25 -4.40 -10.92
N PRO A 336 -18.16 -5.40 -11.01
CA PRO A 336 -19.06 -5.51 -12.15
C PRO A 336 -20.00 -4.29 -12.24
N PRO A 337 -20.29 -3.77 -13.44
CA PRO A 337 -21.20 -2.64 -13.60
C PRO A 337 -22.61 -2.98 -13.13
N HIS A 338 -23.29 -2.03 -12.50
CA HIS A 338 -24.70 -2.19 -12.17
C HIS A 338 -25.54 -2.29 -13.46
N GLY A 339 -26.51 -3.21 -13.50
CA GLY A 339 -27.34 -3.50 -14.69
C GLY A 339 -28.21 -2.34 -15.21
N THR A 340 -28.15 -1.18 -14.54
CA THR A 340 -28.73 0.09 -15.04
C THR A 340 -27.86 0.77 -16.08
N TYR A 341 -26.55 0.49 -16.11
CA TYR A 341 -25.67 1.00 -17.14
C TYR A 341 -25.86 0.18 -18.42
N LYS A 342 -26.19 0.85 -19.53
CA LYS A 342 -26.47 0.22 -20.83
C LYS A 342 -25.50 0.66 -21.94
N GLY A 343 -24.43 1.37 -21.61
CA GLY A 343 -23.44 1.87 -22.59
C GLY A 343 -23.95 2.90 -23.60
N GLY A 344 -25.27 3.10 -23.74
CA GLY A 344 -25.87 4.02 -24.69
C GLY A 344 -27.34 3.68 -25.01
N PRO A 345 -28.03 4.50 -25.81
CA PRO A 345 -29.29 4.11 -26.43
C PRO A 345 -29.05 3.10 -27.56
N ALA A 346 -29.90 2.09 -27.66
CA ALA A 346 -29.80 1.06 -28.70
C ALA A 346 -29.82 1.67 -30.12
N GLY A 347 -28.89 1.23 -30.97
CA GLY A 347 -28.73 1.71 -32.35
C GLY A 347 -28.01 3.06 -32.50
N PHE A 348 -27.51 3.65 -31.42
CA PHE A 348 -26.70 4.86 -31.49
C PHE A 348 -25.23 4.52 -31.27
N THR A 349 -24.36 5.01 -32.17
CA THR A 349 -22.91 4.87 -32.05
C THR A 349 -22.34 6.16 -31.51
N TYR A 350 -21.45 6.08 -30.53
CA TYR A 350 -20.77 7.26 -30.02
C TYR A 350 -19.47 7.48 -30.75
N ILE A 351 -19.19 8.74 -31.09
CA ILE A 351 -17.93 9.14 -31.72
C ILE A 351 -17.17 10.00 -30.72
N GLU A 352 -16.02 9.49 -30.28
CA GLU A 352 -15.19 10.06 -29.23
C GLU A 352 -14.53 11.37 -29.67
N ALA A 353 -13.87 11.37 -30.83
CA ALA A 353 -13.18 12.53 -31.39
C ALA A 353 -14.05 13.80 -31.54
N GLY A 354 -15.38 13.64 -31.62
CA GLY A 354 -16.32 14.77 -31.76
C GLY A 354 -17.28 14.97 -30.57
N ASN A 355 -17.22 14.11 -29.55
CA ASN A 355 -18.15 14.11 -28.42
C ASN A 355 -19.64 14.21 -28.84
N TYR A 356 -20.07 13.29 -29.73
CA TYR A 356 -21.46 13.22 -30.19
C TYR A 356 -21.91 11.77 -30.45
N TRP A 357 -23.23 11.56 -30.47
CA TRP A 357 -23.81 10.30 -30.90
C TRP A 357 -24.32 10.38 -32.34
N LEU A 358 -24.10 9.33 -33.12
CA LEU A 358 -24.74 9.12 -34.41
C LEU A 358 -26.05 8.34 -34.21
N CYS A 359 -27.13 8.94 -34.70
CA CYS A 359 -28.42 8.28 -34.86
C CYS A 359 -28.37 7.24 -36.00
N PRO A 360 -29.22 6.20 -36.01
CA PRO A 360 -29.37 5.28 -37.15
C PRO A 360 -29.62 5.95 -38.53
N GLN A 361 -30.03 7.22 -38.53
CA GLN A 361 -30.27 8.03 -39.73
C GLN A 361 -29.10 8.99 -40.06
N GLY A 362 -27.92 8.77 -39.47
CA GLY A 362 -26.71 9.56 -39.71
C GLY A 362 -26.71 10.97 -39.12
N LYS A 363 -27.73 11.35 -38.33
CA LYS A 363 -27.80 12.67 -37.68
C LYS A 363 -27.04 12.71 -36.35
N LYS A 364 -26.37 13.82 -36.07
CA LYS A 364 -25.55 14.03 -34.86
C LYS A 364 -26.42 14.44 -33.66
N VAL A 365 -26.19 13.80 -32.52
CA VAL A 365 -26.72 14.19 -31.21
C VAL A 365 -25.56 14.78 -30.41
N THR A 366 -25.48 16.11 -30.36
CA THR A 366 -24.33 16.83 -29.81
C THR A 366 -24.47 17.01 -28.30
N PHE A 367 -23.34 17.02 -27.61
CA PHE A 367 -23.29 17.40 -26.20
C PHE A 367 -23.88 18.79 -25.97
N ARG A 368 -24.62 18.97 -24.87
CA ARG A 368 -25.22 20.26 -24.52
C ARG A 368 -24.78 20.77 -23.18
N LYS A 369 -24.82 19.92 -22.15
CA LYS A 369 -24.38 20.26 -20.80
C LYS A 369 -24.30 19.03 -19.91
N GLN A 370 -23.54 19.16 -18.84
CA GLN A 370 -23.61 18.28 -17.69
C GLN A 370 -24.69 18.71 -16.70
N LYS A 371 -25.36 17.73 -16.10
CA LYS A 371 -26.34 17.97 -15.04
C LYS A 371 -26.21 16.90 -13.96
N LEU A 372 -26.12 17.34 -12.71
CA LEU A 372 -26.25 16.45 -11.57
C LEU A 372 -27.73 16.06 -11.42
N GLU A 373 -28.04 14.77 -11.59
CA GLU A 373 -29.40 14.25 -11.46
C GLU A 373 -29.43 13.15 -10.40
N LYS A 374 -30.15 13.40 -9.29
CA LYS A 374 -30.25 12.48 -8.14
C LYS A 374 -28.88 12.04 -7.57
N GLY A 375 -27.89 12.94 -7.63
CA GLY A 375 -26.55 12.70 -7.09
C GLY A 375 -25.58 11.98 -8.02
N THR A 376 -25.94 11.75 -9.29
CA THR A 376 -25.03 11.21 -10.31
C THR A 376 -24.84 12.23 -11.42
N LEU A 377 -23.60 12.43 -11.84
CA LEU A 377 -23.27 13.36 -12.92
C LEU A 377 -23.63 12.74 -14.28
N LYS A 378 -24.45 13.45 -15.06
CA LYS A 378 -24.88 12.98 -16.38
C LYS A 378 -24.63 14.01 -17.47
N ASP A 379 -24.14 13.53 -18.60
CA ASP A 379 -24.05 14.27 -19.84
C ASP A 379 -25.40 14.25 -20.57
N GLN A 380 -25.82 15.41 -21.05
CA GLN A 380 -27.03 15.56 -21.86
C GLN A 380 -26.67 15.86 -23.32
N TYR A 381 -27.08 14.97 -24.22
CA TYR A 381 -26.89 15.11 -25.67
C TYR A 381 -28.22 15.28 -26.37
N PHE A 382 -28.39 16.34 -27.17
CA PHE A 382 -29.62 16.61 -27.91
C PHE A 382 -29.40 16.67 -29.43
N THR A 383 -30.43 16.34 -30.20
CA THR A 383 -30.52 16.61 -31.64
C THR A 383 -31.11 17.99 -31.90
N LYS A 384 -30.88 18.57 -33.08
CA LYS A 384 -31.66 19.75 -33.50
C LYS A 384 -33.08 19.29 -33.84
N ARG A 385 -34.07 20.14 -33.55
CA ARG A 385 -35.49 19.84 -33.87
C ARG A 385 -35.71 19.65 -35.37
N SER A 386 -34.94 20.35 -36.21
CA SER A 386 -34.93 20.18 -37.67
C SER A 386 -34.57 18.74 -38.07
N ASP A 387 -33.62 18.13 -37.38
CA ASP A 387 -33.05 16.83 -37.75
C ASP A 387 -34.01 15.68 -37.45
N CYS A 388 -34.97 15.88 -36.53
CA CYS A 388 -36.01 14.91 -36.19
C CYS A 388 -37.36 15.21 -36.86
N LYS A 389 -37.51 16.35 -37.56
CA LYS A 389 -38.75 16.72 -38.25
C LYS A 389 -38.85 15.90 -39.55
N GLY A 390 -39.88 15.06 -39.67
CA GLY A 390 -40.08 14.18 -40.84
C GLY A 390 -39.25 12.88 -40.83
N CYS A 391 -38.58 12.54 -39.73
CA CYS A 391 -37.78 11.33 -39.64
C CYS A 391 -38.64 10.04 -39.64
N PRO A 392 -38.31 9.00 -40.44
CA PRO A 392 -39.10 7.77 -40.54
C PRO A 392 -39.24 7.01 -39.21
N ILE A 393 -38.20 7.04 -38.38
CA ILE A 393 -38.16 6.34 -37.08
C ILE A 393 -38.60 7.22 -35.89
N LYS A 394 -39.17 8.40 -36.14
CA LYS A 394 -39.50 9.38 -35.09
C LYS A 394 -40.36 8.78 -33.98
N GLN A 395 -41.41 8.04 -34.34
CA GLN A 395 -42.36 7.50 -33.37
C GLN A 395 -41.71 6.45 -32.45
N GLN A 396 -40.83 5.61 -32.99
CA GLN A 396 -40.09 4.60 -32.23
C GLN A 396 -38.90 5.19 -31.44
N CYS A 397 -38.26 6.25 -31.96
CA CYS A 397 -37.03 6.79 -31.39
C CYS A 397 -37.25 7.88 -30.32
N ILE A 398 -38.17 8.83 -30.57
CA ILE A 398 -38.43 9.99 -29.68
C ILE A 398 -39.87 10.09 -29.19
N GLY A 399 -40.79 9.26 -29.73
CA GLY A 399 -42.19 9.25 -29.36
C GLY A 399 -42.86 10.61 -29.59
N LYS A 400 -43.46 11.17 -28.53
CA LYS A 400 -44.14 12.49 -28.55
C LYS A 400 -43.19 13.69 -28.40
N SER A 401 -41.87 13.46 -28.25
CA SER A 401 -40.89 14.55 -28.12
C SER A 401 -40.63 15.24 -29.46
N TYR A 402 -40.11 16.47 -29.41
CA TYR A 402 -39.69 17.24 -30.58
C TYR A 402 -38.22 17.01 -30.95
N GLU A 403 -37.42 16.44 -30.04
CA GLU A 403 -35.99 16.19 -30.20
C GLU A 403 -35.59 14.91 -29.43
N LYS A 404 -34.56 14.21 -29.92
CA LYS A 404 -33.91 13.11 -29.18
C LYS A 404 -33.08 13.70 -28.05
N ARG A 405 -33.28 13.17 -26.85
CA ARG A 405 -32.49 13.48 -25.65
C ARG A 405 -31.86 12.21 -25.13
N ILE A 406 -30.53 12.21 -25.04
CA ILE A 406 -29.75 11.12 -24.45
C ILE A 406 -29.15 11.67 -23.16
N ASN A 407 -29.46 11.02 -22.04
CA ASN A 407 -28.85 11.33 -20.75
C ASN A 407 -28.06 10.09 -20.32
N ILE A 408 -26.74 10.19 -20.30
CA ILE A 408 -25.83 9.10 -19.92
C ILE A 408 -24.86 9.60 -18.83
N THR A 409 -24.22 8.68 -18.11
CA THR A 409 -23.18 9.04 -17.13
C THR A 409 -22.04 9.79 -17.80
N ALA A 410 -21.48 10.79 -17.11
CA ALA A 410 -20.28 11.49 -17.59
C ALA A 410 -19.04 10.58 -17.59
N TYR A 411 -18.99 9.61 -16.67
CA TYR A 411 -17.88 8.68 -16.48
C TYR A 411 -17.92 7.46 -17.43
N ARG A 412 -18.24 7.68 -18.70
CA ARG A 412 -18.43 6.58 -19.65
C ARG A 412 -17.14 5.78 -19.86
N LYS A 413 -16.01 6.49 -20.04
CA LYS A 413 -14.71 5.87 -20.35
C LYS A 413 -14.27 4.92 -19.22
N GLU A 414 -14.47 5.34 -17.97
CA GLU A 414 -14.19 4.58 -16.76
C GLU A 414 -15.06 3.32 -16.66
N TYR A 415 -16.35 3.43 -17.01
CA TYR A 415 -17.22 2.27 -17.12
C TYR A 415 -16.73 1.27 -18.17
N GLU A 416 -16.37 1.74 -19.37
CA GLU A 416 -15.93 0.88 -20.48
C GLU A 416 -14.60 0.17 -20.15
N ARG A 417 -13.60 0.90 -19.62
CA ARG A 417 -12.34 0.31 -19.14
C ARG A 417 -12.57 -0.73 -18.05
N ASN A 418 -13.40 -0.44 -17.06
CA ASN A 418 -13.70 -1.41 -15.99
C ASN A 418 -14.48 -2.63 -16.52
N ILE A 419 -15.39 -2.45 -17.49
CA ILE A 419 -16.11 -3.56 -18.13
C ILE A 419 -15.14 -4.48 -18.87
N ALA A 420 -14.21 -3.90 -19.65
CA ALA A 420 -13.16 -4.67 -20.31
C ALA A 420 -12.33 -5.47 -19.28
N ARG A 421 -11.91 -4.82 -18.18
CA ARG A 421 -11.17 -5.47 -17.07
C ARG A 421 -11.96 -6.60 -16.41
N VAL A 422 -13.25 -6.41 -16.12
CA VAL A 422 -14.10 -7.44 -15.48
C VAL A 422 -14.40 -8.62 -16.41
N ASN A 423 -14.52 -8.38 -17.72
CA ASN A 423 -14.81 -9.42 -18.71
C ASN A 423 -13.56 -10.21 -19.13
N SER A 424 -12.36 -9.71 -18.84
CA SER A 424 -11.09 -10.41 -19.09
C SER A 424 -10.99 -11.76 -18.34
N PRO A 425 -10.08 -12.67 -18.74
CA PRO A 425 -9.76 -13.88 -17.96
C PRO A 425 -9.40 -13.57 -16.50
N GLN A 426 -8.61 -12.51 -16.27
CA GLN A 426 -8.26 -12.04 -14.94
C GLN A 426 -9.50 -11.60 -14.15
N GLY A 427 -10.43 -10.89 -14.77
CA GLY A 427 -11.69 -10.46 -14.15
C GLY A 427 -12.57 -11.63 -13.71
N ARG A 428 -12.64 -12.70 -14.51
CA ARG A 428 -13.32 -13.96 -14.14
C ARG A 428 -12.68 -14.61 -12.92
N TYR A 429 -11.35 -14.68 -12.88
CA TYR A 429 -10.59 -15.17 -11.71
C TYR A 429 -10.87 -14.32 -10.46
N MET A 430 -10.74 -12.99 -10.56
CA MET A 430 -10.95 -12.07 -9.44
C MET A 430 -12.37 -12.16 -8.88
N LYS A 431 -13.38 -12.35 -9.73
CA LYS A 431 -14.78 -12.59 -9.29
C LYS A 431 -14.90 -13.86 -8.44
N ALA A 432 -14.29 -14.96 -8.86
CA ALA A 432 -14.28 -16.22 -8.10
C ALA A 432 -13.47 -16.08 -6.79
N LYS A 433 -12.34 -15.36 -6.83
CA LYS A 433 -11.52 -15.06 -5.65
C LYS A 433 -12.29 -14.24 -4.62
N ARG A 434 -13.06 -13.23 -5.04
CA ARG A 434 -13.95 -12.46 -4.15
C ARG A 434 -14.91 -13.37 -3.39
N GLN A 435 -15.66 -14.20 -4.12
CA GLN A 435 -16.68 -15.09 -3.54
C GLN A 435 -16.08 -16.07 -2.53
N SER A 436 -14.94 -16.66 -2.85
CA SER A 436 -14.22 -17.58 -1.95
C SER A 436 -13.49 -16.90 -0.78
N THR A 437 -13.38 -15.56 -0.79
CA THR A 437 -12.68 -14.80 0.25
C THR A 437 -13.64 -14.15 1.24
N VAL A 438 -14.45 -13.20 0.79
CA VAL A 438 -15.19 -12.30 1.70
C VAL A 438 -16.48 -12.93 2.23
N GLU A 439 -17.18 -13.74 1.42
CA GLU A 439 -18.46 -14.35 1.79
C GLU A 439 -18.31 -15.35 2.95
N PRO A 440 -17.31 -16.26 2.97
CA PRO A 440 -17.07 -17.15 4.11
C PRO A 440 -16.70 -16.40 5.38
N VAL A 441 -15.99 -15.27 5.28
CA VAL A 441 -15.61 -14.44 6.43
C VAL A 441 -16.86 -13.80 7.03
N LEU A 442 -17.70 -13.16 6.22
CA LEU A 442 -18.99 -12.60 6.67
C LEU A 442 -19.91 -13.67 7.28
N GLY A 443 -19.97 -14.85 6.66
CA GLY A 443 -20.69 -16.00 7.21
C GLY A 443 -20.16 -16.41 8.58
N THR A 444 -18.84 -16.46 8.75
CA THR A 444 -18.20 -16.79 10.03
C THR A 444 -18.50 -15.74 11.10
N LEU A 445 -18.40 -14.46 10.76
CA LEU A 445 -18.67 -13.38 11.70
C LEU A 445 -20.10 -13.44 12.23
N THR A 446 -21.06 -13.59 11.31
CA THR A 446 -22.50 -13.58 11.63
C THR A 446 -23.00 -14.85 12.32
N GLN A 447 -22.37 -16.01 12.08
CA GLN A 447 -22.81 -17.28 12.63
C GLN A 447 -22.04 -17.68 13.90
N PHE A 448 -20.73 -17.39 13.96
CA PHE A 448 -19.83 -17.94 14.98
C PHE A 448 -19.05 -16.91 15.78
N MET A 449 -19.02 -15.63 15.37
CA MET A 449 -18.29 -14.57 16.09
C MET A 449 -19.21 -13.46 16.58
N GLY A 450 -20.37 -13.79 17.16
CA GLY A 450 -21.22 -12.82 17.86
C GLY A 450 -21.86 -11.73 16.99
N LEU A 451 -21.68 -11.72 15.66
CA LEU A 451 -22.16 -10.63 14.78
C LEU A 451 -23.56 -10.87 14.19
N ARG A 452 -24.33 -11.82 14.74
CA ARG A 452 -25.71 -12.06 14.30
C ARG A 452 -26.63 -10.87 14.58
N LYS A 453 -26.38 -10.18 15.70
CA LYS A 453 -27.15 -9.04 16.20
C LYS A 453 -26.24 -8.18 17.07
N VAL A 454 -26.26 -6.86 16.86
CA VAL A 454 -25.64 -5.89 17.77
C VAL A 454 -26.44 -5.86 19.07
N ASN A 455 -25.75 -5.99 20.20
CA ASN A 455 -26.35 -5.98 21.55
C ASN A 455 -26.39 -4.57 22.18
N THR A 456 -25.63 -3.62 21.63
CA THR A 456 -25.61 -2.21 22.02
C THR A 456 -26.56 -1.35 21.19
N LEU A 457 -26.68 -0.07 21.56
CA LEU A 457 -27.50 0.94 20.86
C LEU A 457 -26.58 2.03 20.30
N GLY A 458 -26.95 2.60 19.15
CA GLY A 458 -26.18 3.64 18.46
C GLY A 458 -25.07 3.10 17.55
N ILE A 459 -24.80 3.83 16.46
CA ILE A 459 -23.87 3.40 15.41
C ILE A 459 -22.43 3.26 15.90
N LYS A 460 -21.99 4.15 16.80
CA LYS A 460 -20.64 4.10 17.38
C LYS A 460 -20.40 2.83 18.19
N GLN A 461 -21.42 2.39 18.93
CA GLN A 461 -21.32 1.15 19.69
C GLN A 461 -21.42 -0.07 18.78
N ALA A 462 -22.27 0.00 17.74
CA ALA A 462 -22.34 -1.04 16.72
C ALA A 462 -20.98 -1.23 16.01
N ASN A 463 -20.25 -0.14 15.75
CA ASN A 463 -18.92 -0.18 15.17
C ASN A 463 -17.91 -0.93 16.05
N LYS A 464 -17.88 -0.63 17.35
CA LYS A 464 -17.04 -1.36 18.32
C LYS A 464 -17.35 -2.85 18.34
N CYS A 465 -18.64 -3.23 18.28
CA CYS A 465 -19.05 -4.63 18.20
C CYS A 465 -18.54 -5.33 16.92
N MET A 466 -18.53 -4.62 15.79
CA MET A 466 -17.99 -5.12 14.53
C MET A 466 -16.47 -5.30 14.62
N GLN A 467 -15.74 -4.30 15.13
CA GLN A 467 -14.30 -4.38 15.35
C GLN A 467 -13.92 -5.56 16.25
N LEU A 468 -14.58 -5.73 17.40
CA LEU A 468 -14.32 -6.86 18.31
C LEU A 468 -14.56 -8.23 17.67
N SER A 469 -15.61 -8.34 16.85
CA SER A 469 -15.88 -9.57 16.08
C SER A 469 -14.76 -9.86 15.07
N ALA A 470 -14.27 -8.83 14.37
CA ALA A 470 -13.16 -8.97 13.44
C ALA A 470 -11.82 -9.29 14.13
N ILE A 471 -11.56 -8.67 15.30
CA ILE A 471 -10.39 -8.98 16.13
C ILE A 471 -10.40 -10.47 16.52
N ALA A 472 -11.52 -10.95 17.07
CA ALA A 472 -11.68 -12.35 17.46
C ALA A 472 -11.47 -13.31 16.26
N TYR A 473 -12.00 -12.94 15.09
CA TYR A 473 -11.79 -13.71 13.87
C TYR A 473 -10.32 -13.78 13.46
N ASN A 474 -9.63 -12.62 13.38
CA ASN A 474 -8.23 -12.56 12.99
C ASN A 474 -7.34 -13.33 13.99
N LEU A 475 -7.57 -13.22 15.30
CA LEU A 475 -6.83 -13.97 16.32
C LEU A 475 -7.01 -15.49 16.17
N LYS A 476 -8.23 -15.95 15.92
CA LYS A 476 -8.49 -17.39 15.71
C LYS A 476 -7.79 -17.91 14.45
N LYS A 477 -7.78 -17.12 13.38
CA LYS A 477 -7.03 -17.42 12.14
C LYS A 477 -5.52 -17.44 12.39
N TYR A 478 -5.02 -16.43 13.08
CA TYR A 478 -3.60 -16.27 13.42
C TYR A 478 -3.08 -17.46 14.23
N LEU A 479 -3.77 -17.86 15.31
CA LEU A 479 -3.35 -19.01 16.13
C LEU A 479 -3.31 -20.31 15.30
N LYS A 480 -4.29 -20.52 14.42
CA LYS A 480 -4.31 -21.68 13.52
C LYS A 480 -3.19 -21.64 12.48
N PHE A 481 -2.81 -20.45 12.03
CA PHE A 481 -1.73 -20.26 11.07
C PHE A 481 -0.39 -20.62 11.69
N ILE A 482 -0.05 -20.02 12.84
CA ILE A 482 1.24 -20.28 13.50
C ILE A 482 1.40 -21.74 13.93
N GLU A 483 0.31 -22.44 14.27
CA GLU A 483 0.33 -23.87 14.63
C GLU A 483 0.73 -24.78 13.46
N LYS A 484 0.30 -24.45 12.24
CA LYS A 484 0.65 -25.23 11.06
C LYS A 484 2.07 -25.00 10.60
N HIS A 485 2.67 -23.90 11.04
CA HIS A 485 4.01 -23.47 10.65
C HIS A 485 5.05 -23.65 11.78
N THR A 486 4.73 -24.37 12.87
CA THR A 486 5.70 -24.74 13.91
C THR A 486 6.68 -25.82 13.43
N ILE A 487 7.74 -25.39 12.73
CA ILE A 487 9.14 -25.82 12.91
C ILE A 487 9.75 -24.77 13.88
N PRO A 488 10.72 -25.09 14.79
CA PRO A 488 10.83 -24.42 16.07
C PRO A 488 10.94 -22.90 15.99
N ILE A 489 10.20 -22.28 16.90
CA ILE A 489 10.09 -20.86 17.17
C ILE A 489 11.48 -20.21 17.17
N ALA A 490 11.79 -19.46 16.11
CA ALA A 490 12.57 -18.24 16.26
C ALA A 490 11.60 -17.14 16.69
N ILE A 491 11.72 -16.73 17.94
CA ILE A 491 10.98 -15.59 18.49
C ILE A 491 11.49 -14.33 17.79
N GLY A 492 10.63 -13.58 17.11
CA GLY A 492 10.89 -12.17 16.79
C GLY A 492 10.60 -11.73 15.35
N SER A 493 9.51 -10.95 15.21
CA SER A 493 9.22 -9.88 14.24
C SER A 493 9.43 -10.09 12.73
N GLY A 494 8.39 -9.80 11.94
CA GLY A 494 8.47 -9.67 10.47
C GLY A 494 9.38 -8.54 9.98
N VAL A 495 9.94 -7.74 10.88
CA VAL A 495 11.08 -6.84 10.60
C VAL A 495 12.42 -7.54 10.90
N ALA A 496 12.50 -8.39 11.94
CA ALA A 496 13.70 -9.17 12.25
C ALA A 496 13.91 -10.39 11.36
N SER A 497 12.92 -10.86 10.59
CA SER A 497 13.16 -11.84 9.52
C SER A 497 13.96 -11.20 8.40
N ILE A 498 13.52 -10.07 7.82
CA ILE A 498 14.28 -9.37 6.78
C ILE A 498 15.62 -8.86 7.31
N GLN A 499 15.64 -8.28 8.51
CA GLN A 499 16.87 -7.78 9.14
C GLN A 499 17.79 -8.93 9.58
N GLY A 500 17.24 -10.07 9.97
CA GLY A 500 17.96 -11.29 10.34
C GLY A 500 18.55 -11.98 9.13
N ASP A 501 17.78 -12.13 8.05
CA ASP A 501 18.22 -12.66 6.77
C ASP A 501 19.27 -11.73 6.13
N PHE A 502 19.08 -10.41 6.21
CA PHE A 502 20.07 -9.42 5.80
C PHE A 502 21.34 -9.45 6.67
N LYS A 503 21.22 -9.60 8.00
CA LYS A 503 22.37 -9.78 8.92
C LYS A 503 23.11 -11.09 8.66
N ILE A 504 22.42 -12.18 8.36
CA ILE A 504 23.00 -13.49 8.04
C ILE A 504 23.73 -13.41 6.70
N ALA A 505 23.14 -12.77 5.69
CA ALA A 505 23.77 -12.53 4.39
C ALA A 505 25.03 -11.66 4.52
N LEU A 506 24.98 -10.55 5.27
CA LEU A 506 26.15 -9.70 5.53
C LEU A 506 27.23 -10.41 6.36
N LYS A 507 26.86 -11.19 7.38
CA LYS A 507 27.83 -11.99 8.18
C LYS A 507 28.49 -13.08 7.34
N LYS A 508 27.74 -13.75 6.45
CA LYS A 508 28.31 -14.70 5.48
C LYS A 508 29.27 -14.01 4.52
N PHE A 509 28.87 -12.87 3.95
CA PHE A 509 29.72 -12.07 3.05
C PHE A 509 31.02 -11.60 3.72
N TYR A 510 30.92 -11.07 4.95
CA TYR A 510 32.08 -10.65 5.75
C TYR A 510 33.05 -11.81 6.03
N ASN A 511 32.54 -12.96 6.48
CA ASN A 511 33.37 -14.13 6.81
C ASN A 511 34.05 -14.77 5.59
N VAL A 512 33.44 -14.62 4.40
CA VAL A 512 33.96 -15.12 3.13
C VAL A 512 35.03 -14.16 2.56
N SER A 513 34.78 -12.85 2.59
CA SER A 513 35.73 -11.81 2.18
C SER A 513 37.03 -11.77 3.00
N MET A 514 36.98 -12.18 4.28
CA MET A 514 38.17 -12.27 5.15
C MET A 514 39.03 -13.53 4.94
N LYS A 515 38.49 -14.61 4.34
CA LYS A 515 39.21 -15.89 4.23
C LYS A 515 39.92 -16.09 2.89
N ASP A 516 39.37 -15.56 1.81
CA ASP A 516 40.00 -15.61 0.49
C ASP A 516 40.38 -14.19 0.07
N LYS A 517 41.68 -13.90 0.06
CA LYS A 517 42.20 -12.56 -0.27
C LYS A 517 41.90 -12.06 -1.68
N GLU A 518 41.28 -12.84 -2.55
CA GLU A 518 40.85 -12.40 -3.89
C GLU A 518 39.60 -13.17 -4.33
N ILE A 519 38.42 -12.67 -3.97
CA ILE A 519 37.18 -13.12 -4.61
C ILE A 519 36.98 -12.26 -5.86
N GLY A 520 37.49 -12.72 -6.99
CA GLY A 520 37.15 -12.14 -8.28
C GLY A 520 35.64 -12.24 -8.53
N PHE A 521 35.03 -11.19 -9.11
CA PHE A 521 33.60 -11.11 -9.45
C PHE A 521 33.05 -12.29 -10.27
N SER A 522 33.93 -13.15 -10.81
CA SER A 522 33.60 -14.34 -11.59
C SER A 522 33.47 -15.64 -10.77
N SER A 523 33.74 -15.65 -9.46
CA SER A 523 33.74 -16.89 -8.67
C SER A 523 32.34 -17.52 -8.56
N PHE A 524 32.28 -18.86 -8.55
CA PHE A 524 31.03 -19.62 -8.46
C PHE A 524 30.29 -19.36 -7.15
N ASP A 525 31.03 -19.18 -6.06
CA ASP A 525 30.49 -18.88 -4.73
C ASP A 525 29.93 -17.46 -4.66
N PHE A 526 30.61 -16.47 -5.27
CA PHE A 526 30.09 -15.11 -5.39
C PHE A 526 28.76 -15.08 -6.13
N LYS A 527 28.64 -15.82 -7.24
CA LYS A 527 27.39 -15.94 -8.02
C LYS A 527 26.26 -16.60 -7.23
N ASN A 528 26.53 -17.61 -6.41
CA ASN A 528 25.51 -18.25 -5.58
C ASN A 528 25.02 -17.32 -4.46
N TYR A 529 25.91 -16.56 -3.83
CA TYR A 529 25.53 -15.56 -2.82
C TYR A 529 24.79 -14.36 -3.44
N LEU A 530 25.17 -13.94 -4.64
CA LEU A 530 24.43 -12.94 -5.41
C LEU A 530 23.02 -13.43 -5.75
N LYS A 531 22.87 -14.71 -6.08
CA LYS A 531 21.58 -15.34 -6.44
C LYS A 531 20.62 -15.45 -5.25
N GLU A 532 21.14 -15.64 -4.03
CA GLU A 532 20.34 -15.54 -2.79
C GLU A 532 19.84 -14.09 -2.53
N LEU A 533 20.65 -13.08 -2.89
CA LEU A 533 20.27 -11.66 -2.81
C LEU A 533 19.32 -11.24 -3.94
N GLU A 534 19.51 -11.74 -5.15
CA GLU A 534 18.64 -11.54 -6.33
C GLU A 534 17.22 -12.07 -6.08
N ASN A 535 17.10 -13.25 -5.46
CA ASN A 535 15.79 -13.85 -5.19
C ASN A 535 14.97 -13.11 -4.13
N SER A 536 15.61 -12.19 -3.37
CA SER A 536 15.00 -11.61 -2.17
C SER A 536 14.79 -10.08 -2.25
N PHE A 537 15.69 -9.31 -2.92
CA PHE A 537 15.64 -7.83 -2.80
C PHE A 537 16.05 -6.99 -4.04
N ILE A 538 16.69 -7.56 -5.07
CA ILE A 538 17.31 -6.82 -6.18
C ILE A 538 17.12 -7.59 -7.49
N LYS A 539 16.90 -6.92 -8.63
CA LYS A 539 16.98 -7.55 -9.96
C LYS A 539 18.25 -7.09 -10.66
N ILE A 540 19.10 -8.02 -11.06
CA ILE A 540 20.30 -7.73 -11.85
C ILE A 540 19.96 -8.03 -13.30
N ASN A 541 19.93 -6.99 -14.13
CA ASN A 541 19.71 -7.15 -15.55
C ASN A 541 21.07 -7.34 -16.25
N VAL A 542 21.11 -8.27 -17.20
CA VAL A 542 22.26 -8.51 -18.07
C VAL A 542 21.87 -8.04 -19.44
N THR A 543 22.46 -6.95 -19.90
CA THR A 543 22.48 -6.63 -21.33
C THR A 543 23.73 -7.23 -21.95
N ASP A 544 23.67 -7.48 -23.26
CA ASP A 544 24.50 -8.44 -24.01
C ASP A 544 26.04 -8.26 -23.99
N LYS A 545 26.61 -7.37 -23.17
CA LYS A 545 28.06 -7.22 -23.04
C LYS A 545 28.52 -6.90 -21.60
N LYS A 546 28.47 -7.92 -20.73
CA LYS A 546 29.28 -8.10 -19.48
C LYS A 546 29.29 -6.98 -18.43
N ASN A 547 28.38 -6.00 -18.49
CA ASN A 547 28.16 -5.08 -17.37
C ASN A 547 26.90 -5.49 -16.60
N HIS A 548 27.06 -5.77 -15.31
CA HIS A 548 25.96 -6.02 -14.38
C HIS A 548 25.62 -4.70 -13.69
N TYR A 549 24.37 -4.25 -13.79
CA TYR A 549 23.87 -3.19 -12.90
C TYR A 549 22.79 -3.75 -11.98
N VAL A 550 22.76 -3.19 -10.78
CA VAL A 550 21.93 -3.60 -9.65
C VAL A 550 20.71 -2.69 -9.66
N ASP A 551 19.59 -3.16 -10.22
CA ASP A 551 18.32 -2.46 -10.11
C ASP A 551 17.63 -2.86 -8.81
N PHE A 552 17.39 -1.88 -7.95
CA PHE A 552 16.44 -2.04 -6.86
C PHE A 552 15.05 -1.97 -7.47
N LEU A 553 14.27 -3.04 -7.35
CA LEU A 553 12.93 -3.16 -7.95
C LEU A 553 11.94 -2.05 -7.55
N ASN A 554 12.28 -1.17 -6.58
CA ASN A 554 11.50 0.00 -6.19
C ASN A 554 12.34 1.06 -5.45
N PRO A 555 12.28 2.36 -5.81
CA PRO A 555 12.90 3.48 -5.06
C PRO A 555 12.54 3.56 -3.58
N SER A 556 11.37 3.04 -3.17
CA SER A 556 10.93 3.04 -1.77
C SER A 556 11.53 1.93 -0.90
N ILE A 557 12.13 0.89 -1.50
CA ILE A 557 12.93 -0.13 -0.78
C ILE A 557 14.29 0.45 -0.36
N LYS A 558 14.87 1.36 -1.18
CA LYS A 558 16.07 2.12 -0.83
C LYS A 558 15.84 2.97 0.42
N ASP A 559 14.71 3.66 0.51
CA ASP A 559 14.37 4.48 1.69
C ASP A 559 14.07 3.62 2.93
N PHE A 560 13.41 2.46 2.75
CA PHE A 560 13.19 1.48 3.80
C PHE A 560 14.51 0.89 4.34
N LEU A 561 15.41 0.43 3.46
CA LEU A 561 16.73 -0.10 3.86
C LEU A 561 17.61 0.98 4.48
N LEU A 562 17.60 2.21 3.95
CA LEU A 562 18.29 3.35 4.57
C LEU A 562 17.72 3.66 5.95
N SER A 563 16.41 3.52 6.18
CA SER A 563 15.79 3.75 7.50
C SER A 563 16.17 2.68 8.55
N ILE A 564 16.40 1.44 8.11
CA ILE A 564 16.86 0.33 8.96
C ILE A 564 18.35 0.46 9.27
N VAL A 565 19.17 0.67 8.23
CA VAL A 565 20.62 0.84 8.35
C VAL A 565 20.95 2.07 9.20
N LYS A 566 20.19 3.16 9.08
CA LYS A 566 20.41 4.40 9.87
C LYS A 566 20.23 4.26 11.37
N ASN A 567 19.55 3.20 11.83
CA ASN A 567 19.08 3.05 13.20
C ASN A 567 19.52 1.73 13.87
N ASP A 568 20.26 0.84 13.19
CA ASP A 568 20.78 -0.41 13.76
C ASP A 568 22.31 -0.41 13.85
N LYS A 569 22.83 -0.34 15.09
CA LYS A 569 24.25 -0.38 15.43
C LYS A 569 24.99 -1.56 14.82
N GLU A 570 24.41 -2.76 14.85
CA GLU A 570 25.10 -3.99 14.46
C GLU A 570 25.29 -4.05 12.93
N ILE A 571 24.30 -3.58 12.17
CA ILE A 571 24.38 -3.52 10.70
C ILE A 571 25.38 -2.47 10.25
N ILE A 572 25.40 -1.30 10.90
CA ILE A 572 26.39 -0.25 10.64
C ILE A 572 27.81 -0.79 10.85
N LEU A 573 28.04 -1.50 11.96
CA LEU A 573 29.33 -2.12 12.25
C LEU A 573 29.73 -3.17 11.18
N LEU A 574 28.78 -3.99 10.72
CA LEU A 574 29.04 -4.96 9.65
C LEU A 574 29.37 -4.29 8.31
N LEU A 575 28.68 -3.20 7.96
CA LEU A 575 28.93 -2.45 6.73
C LEU A 575 30.27 -1.73 6.75
N ILE A 576 30.63 -1.10 7.87
CA ILE A 576 31.95 -0.47 8.04
C ILE A 576 33.05 -1.52 7.89
N ASN A 577 32.90 -2.69 8.52
CA ASN A 577 33.88 -3.77 8.43
C ASN A 577 33.94 -4.46 7.05
N ALA A 578 32.83 -4.47 6.30
CA ALA A 578 32.77 -5.04 4.95
C ALA A 578 33.27 -4.06 3.86
N SER A 579 33.40 -2.77 4.17
CA SER A 579 33.91 -1.78 3.21
C SER A 579 35.40 -2.04 2.90
N HIS A 580 35.70 -2.34 1.64
CA HIS A 580 37.06 -2.68 1.21
C HIS A 580 37.83 -1.46 0.74
N PHE A 581 37.15 -0.51 0.08
CA PHE A 581 37.74 0.71 -0.46
C PHE A 581 37.22 1.95 0.28
N PHE A 582 38.05 3.00 0.31
CA PHE A 582 37.71 4.25 0.97
C PHE A 582 36.48 4.94 0.39
N ASP A 583 36.27 4.93 -0.93
CA ASP A 583 35.09 5.57 -1.51
C ASP A 583 33.79 4.87 -1.08
N GLN A 584 33.84 3.55 -0.93
CA GLN A 584 32.73 2.75 -0.38
C GLN A 584 32.52 3.04 1.11
N PHE A 585 33.61 3.17 1.87
CA PHE A 585 33.58 3.58 3.27
C PHE A 585 32.97 4.98 3.44
N ILE A 586 33.41 5.98 2.65
CA ILE A 586 32.89 7.35 2.64
C ILE A 586 31.40 7.39 2.27
N TYR A 587 31.00 6.60 1.28
CA TYR A 587 29.60 6.47 0.92
C TYR A 587 28.77 5.87 2.06
N THR A 588 29.29 4.84 2.74
CA THR A 588 28.63 4.17 3.87
C THR A 588 28.44 5.14 5.05
N ILE A 589 29.47 5.89 5.43
CA ILE A 589 29.40 6.82 6.57
C ILE A 589 28.51 8.04 6.29
N ARG A 590 28.34 8.45 5.02
CA ARG A 590 27.51 9.60 4.62
C ARG A 590 26.05 9.45 5.05
N TYR A 591 25.57 8.23 5.20
CA TYR A 591 24.18 7.94 5.55
C TYR A 591 23.97 7.65 7.04
N LEU A 592 25.00 7.72 7.89
CA LEU A 592 24.87 7.48 9.33
C LEU A 592 24.15 8.63 10.05
N SER A 593 23.38 8.29 11.09
CA SER A 593 22.71 9.28 11.95
C SER A 593 23.68 9.90 12.96
N GLU A 594 23.37 11.11 13.42
CA GLU A 594 24.20 11.83 14.40
C GLU A 594 24.39 11.03 15.70
N ASN A 595 23.39 10.24 16.10
CA ASN A 595 23.41 9.41 17.31
C ASN A 595 24.51 8.33 17.30
N PHE A 596 24.87 7.78 16.13
CA PHE A 596 25.93 6.75 16.04
C PHE A 596 27.34 7.35 16.01
N ILE A 597 27.46 8.63 15.63
CA ILE A 597 28.73 9.35 15.66
C ILE A 597 29.11 9.75 17.09
N GLU A 598 28.22 9.57 18.07
CA GLU A 598 28.53 9.76 19.50
C GLU A 598 29.03 8.49 20.19
N ASP A 599 28.86 7.33 19.56
CA ASP A 599 29.19 6.03 20.14
C ASP A 599 30.71 5.79 20.08
N SER A 600 31.35 5.69 21.24
CA SER A 600 32.82 5.60 21.35
C SER A 600 33.43 4.40 20.63
N ASP A 601 32.69 3.30 20.48
CA ASP A 601 33.19 2.09 19.83
C ASP A 601 33.14 2.23 18.31
N ILE A 602 32.09 2.88 17.80
CA ILE A 602 31.93 3.17 16.37
C ILE A 602 32.93 4.23 15.94
N ILE A 603 33.14 5.29 16.74
CA ILE A 603 34.17 6.30 16.49
C ILE A 603 35.54 5.63 16.37
N LYS A 604 35.94 4.79 17.34
CA LYS A 604 37.23 4.08 17.29
C LYS A 604 37.35 3.20 16.04
N LEU A 605 36.28 2.55 15.61
CA LEU A 605 36.29 1.72 14.41
C LEU A 605 36.42 2.56 13.13
N ILE A 606 35.67 3.66 13.04
CA ILE A 606 35.76 4.65 11.96
C ILE A 606 37.19 5.21 11.90
N ASP A 607 37.75 5.63 13.04
CA ASP A 607 39.13 6.12 13.15
C ASP A 607 40.13 5.05 12.68
N THR A 608 39.96 3.81 13.14
CA THR A 608 40.85 2.70 12.75
C THR A 608 40.77 2.41 11.25
N LYS A 609 39.58 2.47 10.65
CA LYS A 609 39.34 2.20 9.24
C LYS A 609 39.83 3.36 8.35
N ILE A 610 39.61 4.61 8.76
CA ILE A 610 40.20 5.79 8.12
C ILE A 610 41.72 5.68 8.13
N LEU A 611 42.32 5.37 9.28
CA LEU A 611 43.78 5.24 9.42
C LEU A 611 44.34 4.02 8.68
N SER A 612 43.61 2.89 8.59
CA SER A 612 44.07 1.71 7.85
C SER A 612 44.01 1.94 6.35
N ASP A 613 42.87 2.40 5.83
CA ASP A 613 42.68 2.58 4.40
C ASP A 613 43.61 3.68 3.87
N PHE A 614 43.86 4.73 4.66
CA PHE A 614 44.85 5.76 4.38
C PHE A 614 46.28 5.22 4.27
N LYS A 615 46.68 4.28 5.13
CA LYS A 615 48.01 3.65 5.05
C LYS A 615 48.17 2.71 3.86
N THR A 616 47.07 2.15 3.34
CA THR A 616 47.05 1.23 2.19
C THR A 616 46.73 1.91 0.86
N PHE A 617 46.44 3.21 0.86
CA PHE A 617 46.05 3.90 -0.35
C PHE A 617 47.20 4.05 -1.35
N SER A 618 47.06 3.40 -2.49
CA SER A 618 47.81 3.65 -3.72
C SER A 618 46.96 4.41 -4.76
N ASN A 619 46.24 5.45 -4.30
CA ASN A 619 45.48 6.51 -5.02
C ASN A 619 43.96 6.38 -5.25
N PRO A 620 43.22 7.45 -4.95
CA PRO A 620 42.17 8.03 -5.79
C PRO A 620 42.68 9.39 -6.32
N LEU A 621 43.29 9.43 -7.51
CA LEU A 621 44.06 10.59 -7.97
C LEU A 621 43.30 11.51 -8.93
N LYS A 622 43.38 12.82 -8.66
CA LYS A 622 43.40 13.86 -9.71
C LYS A 622 44.78 14.55 -9.66
N ILE A 623 45.66 14.25 -10.62
CA ILE A 623 47.00 14.84 -10.69
C ILE A 623 46.86 16.25 -11.26
N ASN A 624 47.20 17.27 -10.48
CA ASN A 624 47.28 18.65 -10.95
C ASN A 624 48.75 19.02 -11.17
N TYR A 625 49.14 19.37 -12.39
CA TYR A 625 50.47 19.89 -12.71
C TYR A 625 50.46 21.43 -12.67
N LYS A 626 51.44 22.02 -11.99
CA LYS A 626 51.74 23.46 -12.13
C LYS A 626 52.85 23.60 -13.18
N GLN A 627 52.51 24.01 -14.39
CA GLN A 627 53.52 24.58 -15.29
C GLN A 627 54.05 25.86 -14.64
N LYS A 628 55.29 25.85 -14.16
CA LYS A 628 56.01 27.11 -13.94
C LYS A 628 56.43 27.60 -15.33
N GLU A 629 55.91 28.76 -15.73
CA GLU A 629 56.36 29.50 -16.91
C GLU A 629 57.89 29.69 -16.86
N GLN A 630 58.65 28.81 -17.51
CA GLN A 630 60.02 29.07 -17.92
C GLN A 630 60.26 28.49 -19.32
N LYS A 631 60.93 29.31 -20.12
CA LYS A 631 61.13 29.21 -21.57
C LYS A 631 61.65 27.86 -22.05
N ALA A 632 61.06 27.40 -23.17
CA ALA A 632 61.59 26.48 -24.18
C ALA A 632 62.13 25.13 -23.68
N GLY A 633 61.26 24.12 -23.70
CA GLY A 633 61.59 22.71 -23.48
C GLY A 633 60.56 22.06 -22.56
N ILE A 634 59.55 21.40 -23.12
CA ILE A 634 58.61 20.58 -22.35
C ILE A 634 59.41 19.42 -21.77
N SER A 635 59.65 19.43 -20.46
CA SER A 635 60.25 18.27 -19.78
C SER A 635 59.13 17.29 -19.43
N PRO A 636 59.27 15.99 -19.73
CA PRO A 636 58.27 14.98 -19.43
C PRO A 636 57.92 14.94 -17.93
N ILE A 637 56.64 14.72 -17.61
CA ILE A 637 56.14 14.65 -16.23
C ILE A 637 56.65 13.35 -15.58
N HIS A 638 57.90 13.35 -15.14
CA HIS A 638 58.46 12.26 -14.35
C HIS A 638 58.27 12.48 -12.85
N LYS A 639 57.76 13.64 -12.42
CA LYS A 639 57.93 14.11 -11.03
C LYS A 639 56.64 14.72 -10.48
N ILE A 640 55.91 13.96 -9.67
CA ILE A 640 54.71 14.46 -8.97
C ILE A 640 55.13 15.29 -7.76
N HIS A 641 54.69 16.55 -7.72
CA HIS A 641 55.01 17.49 -6.65
C HIS A 641 53.95 17.53 -5.55
N SER A 642 52.69 17.23 -5.89
CA SER A 642 51.59 17.21 -4.92
C SER A 642 50.44 16.29 -5.36
N LEU A 643 49.79 15.57 -4.43
CA LEU A 643 48.50 14.89 -4.66
C LEU A 643 47.35 15.73 -4.13
N LYS A 644 46.23 15.76 -4.85
CA LYS A 644 45.00 16.40 -4.39
C LYS A 644 43.86 15.40 -4.23
N PHE A 645 43.11 15.52 -3.14
CA PHE A 645 41.93 14.71 -2.85
C PHE A 645 40.72 15.61 -2.60
N TYR A 646 39.55 15.18 -3.07
CA TYR A 646 38.29 15.90 -2.89
C TYR A 646 37.32 15.09 -2.03
N PHE A 647 36.87 15.67 -0.93
CA PHE A 647 35.80 15.11 -0.13
C PHE A 647 34.57 16.01 -0.20
N LYS A 648 33.49 15.56 -0.85
CA LYS A 648 32.24 16.34 -0.91
C LYS A 648 31.65 16.44 0.49
N LYS A 649 31.42 17.67 0.97
CA LYS A 649 30.89 17.92 2.31
C LYS A 649 29.54 17.21 2.48
N SER A 650 29.47 16.36 3.49
CA SER A 650 28.18 15.86 3.98
C SER A 650 27.42 17.01 4.65
N LYS A 651 26.08 16.92 4.68
CA LYS A 651 25.25 17.81 5.50
C LYS A 651 25.54 17.65 7.01
N ASN A 652 26.21 16.57 7.40
CA ASN A 652 26.60 16.29 8.78
C ASN A 652 27.95 16.94 9.11
N THR A 653 27.89 18.14 9.69
CA THR A 653 29.07 18.95 10.05
C THR A 653 29.99 18.27 11.06
N ARG A 654 29.45 17.43 11.95
CA ARG A 654 30.25 16.70 12.95
C ARG A 654 31.10 15.60 12.32
N LEU A 655 30.54 14.84 11.38
CA LEU A 655 31.29 13.85 10.61
C LEU A 655 32.41 14.52 9.81
N CYS A 656 32.11 15.65 9.16
CA CYS A 656 33.11 16.45 8.46
C CYS A 656 34.25 16.85 9.41
N ASN A 657 33.94 17.34 10.62
CA ASN A 657 34.95 17.70 11.62
C ASN A 657 35.75 16.50 12.15
N LEU A 658 35.13 15.33 12.31
CA LEU A 658 35.80 14.11 12.76
C LEU A 658 36.79 13.61 11.71
N ILE A 659 36.36 13.55 10.45
CA ILE A 659 37.24 13.25 9.30
C ILE A 659 38.40 14.26 9.28
N ILE A 660 38.12 15.57 9.31
CA ILE A 660 39.15 16.61 9.36
C ILE A 660 40.14 16.40 10.51
N ASN A 661 39.65 16.06 11.71
CA ASN A 661 40.50 15.85 12.89
C ASN A 661 41.35 14.59 12.80
N GLU A 662 40.82 13.47 12.29
CA GLU A 662 41.64 12.27 12.06
C GLU A 662 42.70 12.51 10.99
N PHE A 663 42.37 13.23 9.91
CA PHE A 663 43.34 13.63 8.91
C PHE A 663 44.45 14.52 9.51
N LYS A 664 44.13 15.40 10.47
CA LYS A 664 45.13 16.19 11.21
C LYS A 664 46.05 15.37 12.11
N LYS A 665 45.64 14.17 12.54
CA LYS A 665 46.47 13.27 13.37
C LYS A 665 47.51 12.50 12.54
N ILE A 666 47.36 12.46 11.23
CA ILE A 666 48.29 11.79 10.34
C ILE A 666 49.52 12.69 10.19
N GLU A 667 50.64 12.30 10.82
CA GLU A 667 51.93 12.99 10.68
C GLU A 667 52.57 12.68 9.30
N LEU A 668 51.94 13.16 8.23
CA LEU A 668 52.60 13.33 6.94
C LEU A 668 53.13 14.76 6.87
N ASN A 669 54.45 14.89 6.79
CA ASN A 669 55.07 16.18 6.50
C ASN A 669 54.48 16.72 5.18
N ASN A 670 53.88 17.91 5.21
CA ASN A 670 53.27 18.64 4.08
C ASN A 670 51.85 18.22 3.60
N LEU A 671 51.01 17.66 4.48
CA LEU A 671 49.56 17.61 4.22
C LEU A 671 48.92 18.99 4.51
N TYR A 672 48.31 19.62 3.50
CA TYR A 672 47.51 20.85 3.63
C TYR A 672 46.03 20.57 3.37
N PHE A 673 45.15 21.37 3.97
CA PHE A 673 43.70 21.28 3.74
C PHE A 673 43.13 22.64 3.32
N LEU A 674 42.21 22.63 2.37
CA LEU A 674 41.41 23.79 1.98
C LEU A 674 39.93 23.45 2.15
N ASP A 675 39.24 24.26 2.96
CA ASP A 675 37.82 24.04 3.26
C ASP A 675 36.94 24.92 2.35
N GLU A 676 36.42 24.35 1.26
CA GLU A 676 35.58 25.09 0.30
C GLU A 676 34.07 24.86 0.55
N ARG A 677 33.19 25.65 -0.08
CA ARG A 677 31.75 25.65 0.24
C ARG A 677 31.07 24.27 0.12
N ASN A 678 31.51 23.45 -0.83
CA ASN A 678 30.87 22.17 -1.15
C ASN A 678 31.78 20.93 -0.99
N TYR A 679 33.08 21.13 -0.75
CA TYR A 679 34.06 20.06 -0.62
C TYR A 679 35.21 20.48 0.29
N ILE A 680 35.89 19.48 0.84
CA ILE A 680 37.15 19.62 1.56
C ILE A 680 38.24 19.12 0.60
N GLU A 681 39.18 19.99 0.29
CA GLU A 681 40.35 19.64 -0.51
C GLU A 681 41.52 19.28 0.41
N PHE A 682 42.19 18.17 0.11
CA PHE A 682 43.42 17.78 0.78
C PHE A 682 44.57 17.79 -0.23
N TYR A 683 45.73 18.28 0.19
CA TYR A 683 46.93 18.39 -0.61
C TYR A 683 48.07 17.70 0.12
N ILE A 684 48.76 16.76 -0.51
CA ILE A 684 50.03 16.22 0.02
C ILE A 684 51.13 16.76 -0.87
N ASP A 685 51.96 17.67 -0.38
CA ASP A 685 53.16 18.10 -1.10
C ASP A 685 54.31 17.12 -0.81
N PHE A 686 54.96 16.61 -1.85
CA PHE A 686 56.08 15.70 -1.69
C PHE A 686 57.39 16.48 -1.49
N LYS A 687 58.15 16.13 -0.44
CA LYS A 687 59.49 16.71 -0.18
C LYS A 687 60.53 16.25 -1.20
N GLU A 688 60.43 15.00 -1.65
CA GLU A 688 61.27 14.40 -2.68
C GLU A 688 60.37 13.93 -3.83
N GLN A 689 60.81 14.16 -5.05
CA GLN A 689 60.03 13.95 -6.26
C GLN A 689 59.75 12.44 -6.44
N LEU A 690 58.47 12.06 -6.58
CA LEU A 690 58.09 10.68 -6.91
C LEU A 690 58.32 10.44 -8.40
N ASP A 691 59.30 9.60 -8.71
CA ASP A 691 59.47 9.01 -10.04
C ASP A 691 58.40 7.94 -10.24
N ILE A 692 57.46 8.18 -11.16
CA ILE A 692 56.44 7.21 -11.55
C ILE A 692 56.63 6.94 -13.04
N GLU A 693 56.60 5.66 -13.41
CA GLU A 693 56.62 5.27 -14.82
C GLU A 693 55.37 5.81 -15.51
N TYR A 694 55.58 6.71 -16.46
CA TYR A 694 54.52 7.46 -17.15
C TYR A 694 53.47 6.53 -17.79
N ILE A 695 53.91 5.37 -18.28
CA ILE A 695 53.05 4.32 -18.85
C ILE A 695 52.04 3.79 -17.84
N SER A 696 52.42 3.59 -16.57
CA SER A 696 51.51 3.09 -15.54
C SER A 696 50.39 4.09 -15.24
N ILE A 697 50.67 5.39 -15.34
CA ILE A 697 49.67 6.45 -15.20
C ILE A 697 48.69 6.42 -16.39
N ILE A 698 49.21 6.24 -17.61
CA ILE A 698 48.39 6.14 -18.82
C ILE A 698 47.48 4.92 -18.73
N GLU A 699 48.00 3.75 -18.36
CA GLU A 699 47.23 2.50 -18.18
C GLU A 699 46.09 2.67 -17.19
N GLN A 700 46.36 3.23 -16.01
CA GLN A 700 45.33 3.45 -14.99
C GLN A 700 44.23 4.41 -15.44
N ILE A 701 44.58 5.50 -16.13
CA ILE A 701 43.60 6.46 -16.63
C ILE A 701 42.76 5.83 -17.76
N VAL A 702 43.41 5.09 -18.66
CA VAL A 702 42.72 4.32 -19.72
C VAL A 702 41.81 3.24 -19.13
N ASP A 703 42.17 2.65 -18.00
CA ASP A 703 41.35 1.65 -17.31
C ASP A 703 40.09 2.21 -16.66
N ASN A 704 40.08 3.50 -16.33
CA ASN A 704 38.97 4.14 -15.63
C ASN A 704 38.12 5.08 -16.50
N ILE A 705 38.29 5.07 -17.84
CA ILE A 705 37.43 5.82 -18.77
C ILE A 705 36.02 5.26 -18.70
N SER A 706 35.11 6.03 -18.09
CA SER A 706 33.72 5.65 -17.86
C SER A 706 32.71 6.65 -18.43
N TRP A 707 33.08 7.93 -18.54
CA TRP A 707 32.28 9.05 -19.07
C TRP A 707 33.12 9.92 -20.01
N TYR A 708 32.51 10.68 -20.91
CA TYR A 708 33.19 11.52 -21.90
C TYR A 708 34.08 12.58 -21.25
N ASP A 709 33.67 13.17 -20.12
CA ASP A 709 34.51 14.12 -19.39
C ASP A 709 35.85 13.51 -18.92
N SER A 710 35.93 12.17 -18.78
CA SER A 710 37.18 11.48 -18.45
C SER A 710 38.17 11.46 -19.62
N VAL A 711 37.72 11.69 -20.87
CA VAL A 711 38.55 11.76 -22.08
C VAL A 711 39.48 12.98 -22.04
N LYS A 712 39.04 14.08 -21.41
CA LYS A 712 39.87 15.28 -21.21
C LYS A 712 41.18 14.96 -20.49
N ASN A 713 41.18 13.98 -19.57
CA ASN A 713 42.40 13.56 -18.88
C ASN A 713 43.45 12.94 -19.82
N LEU A 714 43.03 12.29 -20.92
CA LEU A 714 43.96 11.73 -21.91
C LEU A 714 44.65 12.83 -22.72
N THR A 715 43.92 13.88 -23.09
CA THR A 715 44.48 15.05 -23.79
C THR A 715 45.55 15.73 -22.93
N LEU A 716 45.27 15.89 -21.63
CA LEU A 716 46.24 16.45 -20.67
C LEU A 716 47.48 15.55 -20.49
N LEU A 717 47.34 14.22 -20.53
CA LEU A 717 48.49 13.29 -20.54
C LEU A 717 49.29 13.37 -21.84
N ARG A 718 48.64 13.54 -22.98
CA ARG A 718 49.33 13.68 -24.26
C ARG A 718 50.12 14.98 -24.35
N GLU A 719 49.57 16.08 -23.84
CA GLU A 719 50.28 17.38 -23.75
C GLU A 719 51.48 17.35 -22.80
N ALA A 720 51.43 16.46 -21.80
CA ALA A 720 52.43 16.33 -20.76
C ALA A 720 53.68 15.53 -21.18
N ASP A 721 53.53 14.50 -22.01
CA ASP A 721 54.62 13.76 -22.66
C ASP A 721 54.07 13.04 -23.90
N SER A 722 54.19 13.72 -25.04
CA SER A 722 53.61 13.26 -26.31
C SER A 722 54.30 12.01 -26.84
N ASP A 723 55.60 11.82 -26.58
CA ASP A 723 56.37 10.72 -27.17
C ASP A 723 55.99 9.39 -26.54
N VAL A 724 55.90 9.34 -25.20
CA VAL A 724 55.48 8.13 -24.48
C VAL A 724 54.00 7.86 -24.67
N PHE A 725 53.16 8.91 -24.63
CA PHE A 725 51.73 8.75 -24.87
C PHE A 725 51.44 8.30 -26.30
N ASP A 726 52.09 8.88 -27.31
CA ASP A 726 51.88 8.49 -28.71
C ASP A 726 52.41 7.08 -28.99
N HIS A 727 53.53 6.67 -28.37
CA HIS A 727 53.99 5.28 -28.43
C HIS A 727 52.98 4.31 -27.83
N TYR A 728 52.51 4.57 -26.61
CA TYR A 728 51.47 3.75 -25.96
C TYR A 728 50.15 3.74 -26.75
N LEU A 729 49.76 4.90 -27.29
CA LEU A 729 48.59 5.04 -28.15
C LEU A 729 48.76 4.25 -29.44
N THR A 730 49.96 4.13 -30.01
CA THR A 730 50.19 3.35 -31.23
C THR A 730 49.92 1.86 -30.99
N GLU A 731 50.31 1.34 -29.83
CA GLU A 731 50.08 -0.05 -29.43
C GLU A 731 48.65 -0.32 -28.96
N ASN A 732 48.01 0.66 -28.31
CA ASN A 732 46.71 0.51 -27.65
C ASN A 732 45.56 1.30 -28.33
N LYS A 733 45.79 1.80 -29.55
CA LYS A 733 44.87 2.71 -30.26
C LYS A 733 43.44 2.18 -30.30
N ASN A 734 43.29 0.91 -30.65
CA ASN A 734 42.00 0.24 -30.78
C ASN A 734 41.30 0.06 -29.42
N LEU A 735 42.06 -0.21 -28.35
CA LEU A 735 41.52 -0.38 -27.00
C LEU A 735 40.99 0.96 -26.46
N ILE A 736 41.80 2.01 -26.55
CA ILE A 736 41.46 3.36 -26.11
C ILE A 736 40.27 3.89 -26.92
N GLY A 737 40.35 3.76 -28.25
CA GLY A 737 39.26 4.16 -29.16
C GLY A 737 37.95 3.45 -28.81
N LYS A 738 37.97 2.14 -28.54
CA LYS A 738 36.78 1.39 -28.13
C LYS A 738 36.20 1.88 -26.80
N LYS A 739 37.04 2.18 -25.81
CA LYS A 739 36.56 2.71 -24.51
C LYS A 739 35.94 4.09 -24.65
N ILE A 740 36.55 4.98 -25.44
CA ILE A 740 36.02 6.33 -25.72
C ILE A 740 34.70 6.24 -26.51
N LYS A 741 34.62 5.40 -27.54
CA LYS A 741 33.36 5.17 -28.28
C LYS A 741 32.25 4.71 -27.35
N ASN A 742 32.54 3.76 -26.46
CA ASN A 742 31.56 3.26 -25.50
C ASN A 742 31.12 4.33 -24.48
N SER A 743 32.02 5.21 -24.03
CA SER A 743 31.64 6.30 -23.12
C SER A 743 30.77 7.34 -23.83
N ILE A 744 31.07 7.69 -25.08
CA ILE A 744 30.26 8.64 -25.87
C ILE A 744 28.85 8.08 -26.09
N LEU A 745 28.73 6.80 -26.49
CA LEU A 745 27.41 6.17 -26.69
C LEU A 745 26.57 6.15 -25.40
N LYS A 746 27.19 5.84 -24.25
CA LYS A 746 26.50 5.90 -22.95
C LYS A 746 26.03 7.30 -22.58
N GLU A 747 26.81 8.32 -22.94
CA GLU A 747 26.47 9.70 -22.64
C GLU A 747 25.31 10.19 -23.52
N ILE A 748 25.29 9.81 -24.81
CA ILE A 748 24.14 10.04 -25.71
C ILE A 748 22.85 9.44 -25.13
N GLU A 749 22.91 8.20 -24.63
CA GLU A 749 21.74 7.53 -24.05
C GLU A 749 21.23 8.19 -22.75
N PHE A 750 22.12 8.86 -22.00
CA PHE A 750 21.81 9.45 -20.70
C PHE A 750 21.00 10.76 -20.78
N HIS A 751 21.01 11.44 -21.93
CA HIS A 751 20.26 12.67 -22.10
C HIS A 751 18.76 12.40 -22.35
N GLU A 752 17.91 13.00 -21.52
CA GLU A 752 16.44 12.85 -21.55
C GLU A 752 15.74 14.02 -22.26
N ASP A 753 16.48 15.10 -22.60
CA ASP A 753 15.92 16.27 -23.25
C ASP A 753 16.77 16.72 -24.44
N GLU A 754 16.08 17.23 -25.46
CA GLU A 754 16.64 17.67 -26.73
C GLU A 754 17.67 18.79 -26.57
N SER A 755 17.46 19.71 -25.62
CA SER A 755 18.35 20.86 -25.44
C SER A 755 19.69 20.48 -24.83
N SER A 756 19.71 19.50 -23.91
CA SER A 756 20.95 18.98 -23.32
C SER A 756 21.69 18.04 -24.26
N LEU A 757 20.95 17.24 -25.06
CA LEU A 757 21.55 16.39 -26.09
C LEU A 757 22.19 17.21 -27.21
N ASP A 758 21.55 18.29 -27.65
CA ASP A 758 22.10 19.20 -28.67
C ASP A 758 23.34 19.96 -28.15
N TYR A 759 23.33 20.36 -26.87
CA TYR A 759 24.52 20.92 -26.22
C TYR A 759 25.69 19.92 -26.21
N PHE A 760 25.42 18.65 -25.92
CA PHE A 760 26.44 17.60 -25.94
C PHE A 760 26.97 17.33 -27.36
N LYS A 761 26.10 17.23 -28.37
CA LYS A 761 26.48 17.06 -29.78
C LYS A 761 27.41 18.19 -30.24
N ASN A 762 27.07 19.44 -29.92
CA ASN A 762 27.89 20.60 -30.24
C ASN A 762 29.24 20.59 -29.49
N SER A 763 29.25 20.18 -28.22
CA SER A 763 30.48 20.06 -27.43
C SER A 763 31.41 18.97 -27.97
N LEU A 764 30.86 17.86 -28.46
CA LEU A 764 31.62 16.76 -29.06
C LEU A 764 32.38 17.19 -30.34
N ILE A 765 31.81 18.12 -31.11
CA ILE A 765 32.40 18.69 -32.34
C ILE A 765 33.51 19.69 -32.01
N VAL A 766 33.39 20.40 -30.88
CA VAL A 766 34.28 21.52 -30.52
C VAL A 766 35.49 21.08 -29.69
N ASP A 767 35.33 20.12 -28.77
CA ASP A 767 36.28 19.97 -27.65
C ASP A 767 37.37 18.91 -27.79
N ASN A 768 37.43 18.08 -28.84
CA ASN A 768 38.51 17.09 -28.99
C ASN A 768 38.74 16.65 -30.45
N ASP A 769 40.01 16.58 -30.88
CA ASP A 769 40.38 15.92 -32.14
C ASP A 769 40.31 14.38 -31.97
N LEU A 770 39.09 13.84 -31.96
CA LEU A 770 38.84 12.41 -31.77
C LEU A 770 39.43 11.52 -32.89
N SER A 771 39.87 12.12 -34.01
CA SER A 771 40.54 11.42 -35.11
C SER A 771 41.83 10.73 -34.65
N ILE A 772 42.47 11.26 -33.61
CA ILE A 772 43.67 10.70 -32.97
C ILE A 772 43.40 9.27 -32.48
N TYR A 773 42.17 8.97 -32.06
CA TYR A 773 41.76 7.65 -31.57
C TYR A 773 41.07 6.79 -32.64
N SER A 774 41.16 7.17 -33.92
CA SER A 774 40.44 6.55 -35.03
C SER A 774 38.91 6.59 -34.85
N ILE A 775 38.40 7.73 -34.37
CA ILE A 775 36.98 7.98 -34.17
C ILE A 775 36.59 9.18 -35.03
N SER A 776 35.68 8.98 -35.98
CA SER A 776 35.04 10.10 -36.69
C SER A 776 33.77 10.52 -35.92
N THR A 777 33.58 11.82 -35.71
CA THR A 777 32.35 12.34 -35.08
C THR A 777 31.10 11.99 -35.91
N ALA A 778 31.24 11.87 -37.24
CA ALA A 778 30.17 11.44 -38.12
C ALA A 778 29.68 10.00 -37.87
N GLU A 779 30.49 9.16 -37.18
CA GLU A 779 30.03 7.82 -36.77
C GLU A 779 28.90 7.87 -35.75
N PHE A 780 28.73 8.98 -35.03
CA PHE A 780 27.70 9.14 -34.02
C PHE A 780 26.46 9.88 -34.51
N ASP A 781 26.48 10.45 -35.73
CA ASP A 781 25.37 11.27 -36.23
C ASP A 781 24.06 10.47 -36.27
N SER A 782 24.11 9.22 -36.75
CA SER A 782 22.95 8.31 -36.73
C SER A 782 22.46 8.03 -35.30
N TYR A 783 23.34 7.92 -34.31
CA TYR A 783 22.95 7.66 -32.92
C TYR A 783 22.32 8.89 -32.26
N PHE A 784 22.81 10.08 -32.60
CA PHE A 784 22.17 11.32 -32.18
C PHE A 784 20.81 11.48 -32.85
N GLU A 785 20.69 11.23 -34.16
CA GLU A 785 19.42 11.26 -34.88
C GLU A 785 18.41 10.27 -34.30
N ASP A 786 18.82 9.02 -34.04
CA ASP A 786 17.98 8.00 -33.40
C ASP A 786 17.51 8.46 -32.01
N LYS A 787 18.40 9.07 -31.21
CA LYS A 787 18.06 9.54 -29.86
C LYS A 787 17.19 10.80 -29.88
N PHE A 788 17.42 11.72 -30.82
CA PHE A 788 16.53 12.88 -31.04
C PHE A 788 15.14 12.41 -31.45
N GLN A 789 15.05 11.43 -32.35
CA GLN A 789 13.79 10.85 -32.77
C GLN A 789 13.09 10.10 -31.62
N GLN A 790 13.82 9.36 -30.78
CA GLN A 790 13.26 8.76 -29.57
C GLN A 790 12.70 9.81 -28.60
N ILE A 791 13.42 10.91 -28.37
CA ILE A 791 12.96 12.00 -27.49
C ILE A 791 11.74 12.71 -28.10
N GLU A 792 11.66 12.87 -29.42
CA GLU A 792 10.48 13.41 -30.10
C GLU A 792 9.30 12.43 -30.09
N GLU A 793 9.53 11.14 -30.30
CA GLU A 793 8.51 10.07 -30.24
C GLU A 793 7.94 9.95 -28.82
N GLU A 794 8.78 10.01 -27.78
CA GLU A 794 8.34 10.04 -26.37
C GLU A 794 7.52 11.30 -26.04
N LYS A 795 7.83 12.44 -26.66
CA LYS A 795 7.01 13.67 -26.55
C LYS A 795 5.70 13.58 -27.34
N GLU A 796 5.68 12.94 -28.51
CA GLU A 796 4.48 12.74 -29.31
C GLU A 796 3.56 11.63 -28.75
N ASP A 797 4.09 10.61 -28.06
CA ASP A 797 3.32 9.53 -27.43
C ASP A 797 2.63 9.98 -26.13
N ASP A 798 3.17 10.99 -25.43
CA ASP A 798 2.46 11.67 -24.34
C ASP A 798 1.25 12.51 -24.85
N ASP A 799 1.24 12.86 -26.15
CA ASP A 799 0.19 13.64 -26.82
C ASP A 799 -0.75 12.80 -27.74
N LYS A 800 -0.54 11.48 -27.90
CA LYS A 800 -1.38 10.60 -28.76
C LYS A 800 -2.23 9.60 -27.96
N GLU A 801 -3.52 9.52 -28.30
CA GLU A 801 -4.41 8.45 -27.80
C GLU A 801 -3.94 7.06 -28.28
N PRO A 802 -4.03 6.00 -27.44
CA PRO A 802 -3.32 4.75 -27.66
C PRO A 802 -3.84 3.95 -28.86
N VAL A 803 -2.92 3.44 -29.68
CA VAL A 803 -3.21 2.59 -30.84
C VAL A 803 -3.31 1.12 -30.42
N GLU A 804 -4.38 0.42 -30.84
CA GLU A 804 -4.55 -1.03 -30.69
C GLU A 804 -3.50 -1.79 -31.53
N VAL A 805 -2.64 -2.57 -30.87
CA VAL A 805 -1.75 -3.53 -31.53
C VAL A 805 -2.51 -4.83 -31.77
N ASN A 806 -2.56 -5.26 -33.03
CA ASN A 806 -3.24 -6.49 -33.45
C ASN A 806 -2.29 -7.69 -33.37
N VAL A 807 -2.58 -8.62 -32.46
CA VAL A 807 -1.70 -9.72 -32.00
C VAL A 807 -1.67 -10.92 -32.96
N GLU A 808 -2.41 -10.89 -34.07
CA GLU A 808 -2.63 -12.07 -34.92
C GLU A 808 -1.46 -12.45 -35.85
N ASN A 809 -0.42 -11.62 -36.00
CA ASN A 809 0.68 -11.89 -36.96
C ASN A 809 1.95 -12.52 -36.38
N ILE A 810 1.99 -12.88 -35.09
CA ILE A 810 3.22 -13.41 -34.45
C ILE A 810 3.20 -14.94 -34.26
N ILE A 811 2.09 -15.63 -34.57
CA ILE A 811 1.89 -17.04 -34.15
C ILE A 811 2.09 -18.08 -35.28
N GLU A 812 2.62 -17.74 -36.46
CA GLU A 812 2.68 -18.71 -37.58
C GLU A 812 4.00 -19.47 -37.80
N THR A 813 5.04 -19.30 -36.99
CA THR A 813 6.24 -20.14 -37.14
C THR A 813 6.91 -20.47 -35.80
N GLU A 814 6.92 -21.77 -35.48
CA GLU A 814 7.65 -22.50 -34.41
C GLU A 814 6.81 -22.98 -33.21
N ASP A 815 6.79 -24.32 -33.03
CA ASP A 815 6.12 -25.04 -31.94
C ASP A 815 6.83 -24.79 -30.59
N PHE A 816 6.24 -23.94 -29.74
CA PHE A 816 6.68 -23.76 -28.35
C PHE A 816 5.81 -24.58 -27.38
N ASN A 817 6.45 -25.18 -26.37
CA ASN A 817 5.78 -25.96 -25.31
C ASN A 817 5.15 -25.04 -24.25
N GLU A 818 4.08 -25.50 -23.57
CA GLU A 818 3.22 -24.72 -22.65
C GLU A 818 3.95 -24.03 -21.49
N ASP A 819 5.14 -24.51 -21.11
CA ASP A 819 5.97 -23.90 -20.06
C ASP A 819 6.84 -22.73 -20.55
N GLU A 820 7.09 -22.61 -21.87
CA GLU A 820 7.87 -21.50 -22.46
C GLU A 820 7.01 -20.29 -22.80
N LEU A 821 5.73 -20.48 -23.12
CA LEU A 821 4.77 -19.37 -23.30
C LEU A 821 4.61 -18.53 -22.03
N PHE A 822 4.74 -19.14 -20.84
CA PHE A 822 4.56 -18.44 -19.56
C PHE A 822 5.69 -17.44 -19.24
N LYS A 823 6.83 -17.50 -19.94
CA LYS A 823 7.97 -16.60 -19.71
C LYS A 823 8.01 -15.40 -20.65
N ILE A 824 7.32 -15.45 -21.79
CA ILE A 824 7.40 -14.39 -22.81
C ILE A 824 6.32 -13.33 -22.60
N GLU A 825 5.18 -13.62 -21.95
CA GLU A 825 4.12 -12.63 -21.67
C GLU A 825 4.39 -11.69 -20.47
N MET A 826 5.62 -11.69 -19.90
CA MET A 826 5.97 -10.89 -18.71
C MET A 826 7.00 -9.77 -18.94
N PHE A 827 7.29 -9.42 -20.20
CA PHE A 827 8.05 -8.21 -20.53
C PHE A 827 7.19 -7.21 -21.30
#